data_AF-A0A4Y9SXW3-F1
#
_entry.id   AF-A0A4Y9SXW3-F1
#
_cell.length_a   1.000
_cell.length_b   1.000
_cell.length_c   1.000
_cell.angle_alpha   90.00
_cell.angle_beta   90.00
_cell.angle_gamma   90.00
#
_symmetry.space_group_name_H-M   'P 1'
#
loop_
_entity.id
_entity.type
_entity.pdbx_description
1 polymer ?
#
loop_
_entity_poly.entity_id
_entity_poly.type
_entity_poly.pdbx_seq_one_letter_code
_entity_poly.pdbx_strand_id
1 'polypeptide(L)'
;MSARNLFLQHPFWAQRQGALAMLAFALSGASALAQDVQTTTTTYQYDLVGNVTQSTDPLGRKTDFQYDSLYRTTLVTQPAPVAGAARPTIRTAYNWRDDVTTVTDPRSLVTRYTVDGLGNQTALASPDTGTRNHVQDVAGNIISSTDARGRTTTFSYDALNRLTRIGYASGTPSVFEYDGQSGATNSIGKLTRITDESGQTTFAYDAWGRLLGKTQTVTSVVPNVNLGVSYAYGTEGAALGKIASVTYPSGNRINYIYDAGGRVSSLTLNPAGSDGAPRTDTSIVLMSEIGYAPFGPVQGWKWGNHVDDVHPNVYTRSFDLDGRISGYPLGSLTNGGVQRTVNYDSASRITSITHTGNGTGGLDPSLYDQAYSYDDLDRLTGYLGYATSQGYSYDASGNRTQLRIGTTAYNNSISASSNRLSSTTGPTPAKTNSFDLAGNLTGDGTFVYTFGDNGRLTQSAPKATPLLSTSYRYNAFGQRVAKASVADGGEATLYAYDEQGQLLGEYSADAKPIEETVYLDSIPVAVLKTGSQTDVYNVYADHLGAPRVITAASDDTIAWRWDAVDPFGLQAPYENPTGRGIFTYNQRFPGQVFDRETNTHYNYFRDYDPQTGRYVESDPLGLIGGVNTYAYVGANPLSAIDPLGLQVAIPLAPPIAAPGQSVPGQPRRDPYSPLPPSPGPSISDLFKPSPYLPTWDFPDWVYAAVGKPKANSTSATLTQSCSPNNNGPCDEIRKKIRDLEQKLASKERQMSENRYDLFNRAYDTNPGGDLAGKGTWVGHLAQIEGLRVGLERARAQARAMGCL
;
A
#
# COMPACT_ATOMS: atom_id res chain seq x y z
N MET A 1 66.48 -20.31 54.22
CA MET A 1 65.98 -21.50 53.51
C MET A 1 64.56 -21.24 53.03
N SER A 2 64.27 -20.83 51.79
CA SER A 2 64.98 -19.96 50.85
C SER A 2 63.84 -19.29 50.04
N ALA A 3 63.31 -18.16 50.51
CA ALA A 3 63.68 -16.77 50.12
C ALA A 3 63.21 -16.44 48.68
N ARG A 4 62.63 -15.28 48.33
CA ARG A 4 62.41 -13.97 48.95
C ARG A 4 61.70 -13.11 47.86
N ASN A 5 61.00 -12.06 48.29
CA ASN A 5 60.97 -10.70 47.71
C ASN A 5 60.46 -10.46 46.27
N LEU A 6 59.45 -9.59 46.09
CA LEU A 6 59.49 -8.11 46.08
C LEU A 6 59.95 -7.52 44.73
N PHE A 7 59.01 -6.79 44.12
CA PHE A 7 59.16 -5.48 43.46
C PHE A 7 59.66 -5.32 42.00
N LEU A 8 58.87 -4.51 41.28
CA LEU A 8 59.24 -3.35 40.41
C LEU A 8 60.03 -3.64 39.11
N GLN A 9 59.44 -3.37 37.93
CA GLN A 9 59.39 -2.05 37.27
C GLN A 9 58.77 -2.12 35.85
N HIS A 10 57.95 -1.12 35.54
CA HIS A 10 57.51 -0.62 34.21
C HIS A 10 58.71 -0.28 33.29
N PRO A 11 58.58 -0.02 31.95
CA PRO A 11 57.46 0.72 31.32
C PRO A 11 57.06 0.44 29.84
N PHE A 12 55.81 0.81 29.53
CA PHE A 12 55.27 1.57 28.37
C PHE A 12 55.41 1.19 26.86
N TRP A 13 54.26 1.43 26.20
CA TRP A 13 53.93 1.81 24.80
C TRP A 13 53.68 0.77 23.68
N ALA A 14 52.45 0.89 23.16
CA ALA A 14 52.02 0.87 21.75
C ALA A 14 51.29 -0.36 21.16
N GLN A 15 50.06 -0.05 20.71
CA GLN A 15 49.14 -0.75 19.80
C GLN A 15 49.77 -1.57 18.67
N ARG A 16 49.21 -2.77 18.40
CA ARG A 16 48.53 -3.14 17.14
C ARG A 16 48.00 -4.58 17.16
N GLN A 17 46.82 -4.72 16.56
CA GLN A 17 46.24 -5.80 15.74
C GLN A 17 46.73 -7.26 15.91
N GLY A 18 45.76 -8.18 15.97
CA GLY A 18 45.94 -9.61 15.68
C GLY A 18 44.60 -10.27 15.37
N ALA A 19 44.39 -10.60 14.09
CA ALA A 19 43.31 -11.42 13.57
C ALA A 19 43.60 -12.92 13.71
N LEU A 20 42.54 -13.74 13.58
CA LEU A 20 42.40 -15.03 12.88
C LEU A 20 41.64 -16.10 13.68
N ALA A 21 40.58 -16.68 13.07
CA ALA A 21 40.71 -17.97 12.37
C ALA A 21 39.42 -18.33 11.61
N MET A 22 39.50 -18.36 10.27
CA MET A 22 38.59 -19.11 9.39
C MET A 22 39.17 -20.52 9.15
N LEU A 23 38.31 -21.53 9.06
CA LEU A 23 38.66 -22.86 8.55
C LEU A 23 38.11 -22.98 7.12
N ALA A 24 39.00 -23.15 6.13
CA ALA A 24 38.66 -23.32 4.73
C ALA A 24 38.84 -24.78 4.30
N PHE A 25 37.86 -25.35 3.60
CA PHE A 25 38.04 -26.51 2.74
C PHE A 25 38.17 -26.00 1.29
N ALA A 26 39.32 -26.27 0.67
CA ALA A 26 39.62 -25.88 -0.70
C ALA A 26 39.09 -26.91 -1.70
N LEU A 27 38.20 -26.48 -2.60
CA LEU A 27 37.98 -27.07 -3.91
C LEU A 27 38.44 -26.03 -4.93
N SER A 28 39.36 -26.44 -5.80
CA SER A 28 40.08 -25.63 -6.77
C SER A 28 39.18 -25.07 -7.88
N GLY A 29 39.33 -23.77 -8.16
CA GLY A 29 39.00 -23.19 -9.47
C GLY A 29 37.72 -22.38 -9.55
N ALA A 30 37.66 -21.22 -8.88
CA ALA A 30 36.90 -20.07 -9.34
C ALA A 30 37.47 -18.81 -8.67
N SER A 31 38.00 -17.89 -9.47
CA SER A 31 38.19 -16.51 -9.03
C SER A 31 36.80 -15.94 -8.79
N ALA A 32 36.31 -16.01 -7.55
CA ALA A 32 35.14 -15.24 -7.15
C ALA A 32 35.55 -13.76 -7.21
N LEU A 33 35.07 -13.06 -8.23
CA LEU A 33 34.98 -11.60 -8.17
C LEU A 33 34.12 -11.30 -6.94
N ALA A 34 34.75 -10.83 -5.87
CA ALA A 34 34.03 -10.23 -4.75
C ALA A 34 33.36 -8.97 -5.32
N GLN A 35 32.10 -9.10 -5.69
CA GLN A 35 31.27 -7.97 -6.04
C GLN A 35 30.96 -7.26 -4.71
N ASP A 36 31.53 -6.07 -4.51
CA ASP A 36 31.32 -5.30 -3.28
C ASP A 36 29.85 -4.89 -3.18
N VAL A 37 29.23 -5.16 -2.03
CA VAL A 37 27.93 -4.60 -1.65
C VAL A 37 28.08 -3.08 -1.59
N GLN A 38 27.13 -2.33 -2.14
CA GLN A 38 27.16 -0.88 -2.03
C GLN A 38 27.10 -0.52 -0.54
N THR A 39 28.15 0.09 0.02
CA THR A 39 28.15 0.52 1.42
C THR A 39 27.25 1.75 1.55
N THR A 40 25.95 1.53 1.64
CA THR A 40 24.95 2.54 1.95
C THR A 40 24.85 2.64 3.48
N THR A 41 25.10 3.83 4.04
CA THR A 41 25.04 4.03 5.49
C THR A 41 23.98 5.07 5.80
N THR A 42 23.01 4.70 6.63
CA THR A 42 22.12 5.66 7.29
C THR A 42 22.60 5.85 8.72
N THR A 43 22.77 7.08 9.17
CA THR A 43 23.24 7.40 10.53
C THR A 43 22.16 8.14 11.31
N TYR A 44 22.08 7.85 12.60
CA TYR A 44 21.09 8.43 13.51
C TYR A 44 21.80 9.16 14.66
N GLN A 45 21.24 10.30 15.05
CA GLN A 45 21.59 10.99 16.28
C GLN A 45 20.44 10.85 17.27
N TYR A 46 20.78 10.78 18.56
CA TYR A 46 19.82 10.55 19.63
C TYR A 46 19.96 11.60 20.72
N ASP A 47 18.85 11.89 21.41
CA ASP A 47 18.89 12.62 22.68
C ASP A 47 19.28 11.70 23.86
N LEU A 48 19.34 12.26 25.08
CA LEU A 48 19.71 11.52 26.29
C LEU A 48 18.73 10.42 26.70
N VAL A 49 17.51 10.41 26.16
CA VAL A 49 16.47 9.42 26.47
C VAL A 49 16.25 8.44 25.31
N GLY A 50 17.02 8.56 24.23
CA GLY A 50 17.01 7.62 23.11
C GLY A 50 16.06 7.98 21.97
N ASN A 51 15.49 9.19 21.93
CA ASN A 51 14.72 9.63 20.76
C ASN A 51 15.65 10.04 19.63
N VAL A 52 15.29 9.71 18.38
CA VAL A 52 16.07 10.08 17.19
C VAL A 52 15.91 11.58 16.91
N THR A 53 16.95 12.37 17.08
CA THR A 53 16.91 13.82 16.82
C THR A 53 17.29 14.19 15.39
N GLN A 54 18.06 13.34 14.71
CA GLN A 54 18.42 13.49 13.31
C GLN A 54 18.61 12.13 12.65
N SER A 55 18.13 12.00 11.42
CA SER A 55 18.50 10.93 10.50
C SER A 55 19.30 11.52 9.34
N THR A 56 20.40 10.88 8.97
CA THR A 56 21.19 11.20 7.78
C THR A 56 21.24 9.99 6.88
N ASP A 57 20.73 10.13 5.65
CA ASP A 57 20.64 9.03 4.69
C ASP A 57 21.95 8.77 3.91
N PRO A 58 22.01 7.76 3.02
CA PRO A 58 23.22 7.45 2.26
C PRO A 58 23.68 8.53 1.26
N LEU A 59 22.87 9.56 1.01
CA LEU A 59 23.24 10.73 0.22
C LEU A 59 23.73 11.90 1.11
N GLY A 60 23.75 11.73 2.43
CA GLY A 60 24.15 12.76 3.39
C GLY A 60 23.04 13.76 3.70
N ARG A 61 21.80 13.51 3.26
CA ARG A 61 20.65 14.41 3.46
C ARG A 61 20.09 14.22 4.85
N LYS A 62 19.67 15.32 5.49
CA LYS A 62 19.31 15.36 6.91
C LYS A 62 17.84 15.63 7.14
N THR A 63 17.22 14.78 7.95
CA THR A 63 15.90 15.00 8.53
C THR A 63 16.04 15.19 10.03
N ASP A 64 15.54 16.30 10.58
CA ASP A 64 15.59 16.58 12.01
C ASP A 64 14.21 16.40 12.65
N PHE A 65 14.21 15.96 13.91
CA PHE A 65 13.03 15.73 14.71
C PHE A 65 13.11 16.50 16.02
N GLN A 66 11.98 17.06 16.44
CA GLN A 66 11.82 17.64 17.79
C GLN A 66 10.66 16.97 18.50
N TYR A 67 10.81 16.88 19.83
CA TYR A 67 9.88 16.18 20.70
C TYR A 67 9.36 17.11 21.79
N ASP A 68 8.16 16.85 22.29
CA ASP A 68 7.69 17.43 23.54
C ASP A 68 8.19 16.66 24.78
N SER A 69 7.77 17.08 25.97
CA SER A 69 8.15 16.44 27.24
C SER A 69 7.59 15.02 27.43
N LEU A 70 6.66 14.59 26.55
CA LEU A 70 6.11 13.23 26.52
C LEU A 70 6.73 12.39 25.40
N TYR A 71 7.83 12.87 24.78
CA TYR A 71 8.58 12.18 23.73
C TYR A 71 7.78 11.98 22.43
N ARG A 72 6.77 12.83 22.17
CA ARG A 72 5.99 12.82 20.93
C ARG A 72 6.57 13.80 19.94
N THR A 73 6.66 13.41 18.66
CA THR A 73 7.23 14.26 17.61
C THR A 73 6.36 15.47 17.33
N THR A 74 6.88 16.68 17.56
CA THR A 74 6.17 17.96 17.36
C THR A 74 6.60 18.72 16.12
N LEU A 75 7.82 18.46 15.62
CA LEU A 75 8.34 19.06 14.40
C LEU A 75 9.20 18.03 13.66
N VAL A 76 8.91 17.88 12.37
CA VAL A 76 9.81 17.22 11.40
C VAL A 76 10.34 18.30 10.46
N THR A 77 11.66 18.41 10.33
CA THR A 77 12.31 19.29 9.35
C THR A 77 12.99 18.43 8.29
N GLN A 78 12.47 18.45 7.07
CA GLN A 78 12.96 17.64 5.95
C GLN A 78 14.24 18.23 5.35
N PRO A 79 14.96 17.50 4.47
CA PRO A 79 16.05 18.06 3.69
C PRO A 79 15.60 19.30 2.89
N ALA A 80 16.55 20.20 2.59
CA ALA A 80 16.25 21.28 1.65
C ALA A 80 16.12 20.63 0.27
N PRO A 81 15.05 20.85 -0.52
CA PRO A 81 14.86 20.16 -1.80
C PRO A 81 16.01 20.40 -2.77
N VAL A 82 16.61 21.59 -2.74
CA VAL A 82 17.83 21.90 -3.46
C VAL A 82 18.75 22.69 -2.54
N ALA A 83 20.06 22.65 -2.80
CA ALA A 83 21.04 23.40 -2.03
C ALA A 83 20.66 24.89 -1.93
N GLY A 84 20.60 25.41 -0.70
CA GLY A 84 20.25 26.81 -0.41
C GLY A 84 18.75 27.10 -0.32
N ALA A 85 17.86 26.15 -0.66
CA ALA A 85 16.43 26.31 -0.43
C ALA A 85 16.05 26.18 1.05
N ALA A 86 14.90 26.75 1.43
CA ALA A 86 14.33 26.55 2.74
C ALA A 86 13.94 25.07 2.95
N ARG A 87 14.19 24.55 4.15
CA ARG A 87 13.82 23.20 4.55
C ARG A 87 12.32 23.13 4.89
N PRO A 88 11.54 22.24 4.25
CA PRO A 88 10.14 22.04 4.59
C PRO A 88 9.98 21.58 6.03
N THR A 89 8.95 22.07 6.71
CA THR A 89 8.65 21.69 8.09
C THR A 89 7.22 21.20 8.22
N ILE A 90 7.03 20.13 8.98
CA ILE A 90 5.72 19.59 9.33
C ILE A 90 5.58 19.67 10.85
N ARG A 91 4.54 20.35 11.34
CA ARG A 91 4.31 20.52 12.78
C ARG A 91 3.09 19.74 13.23
N THR A 92 3.22 19.06 14.36
CA THR A 92 2.13 18.28 14.96
C THR A 92 1.91 18.75 16.39
N ALA A 93 0.64 18.95 16.75
CA ALA A 93 0.25 19.27 18.12
C ALA A 93 -0.66 18.18 18.68
N TYR A 94 -0.55 17.93 19.98
CA TYR A 94 -1.27 16.88 20.68
C TYR A 94 -2.02 17.44 21.88
N ASN A 95 -3.08 16.76 22.28
CA ASN A 95 -3.71 17.01 23.58
C ASN A 95 -2.99 16.26 24.71
N TRP A 96 -3.57 16.25 25.91
CA TRP A 96 -3.02 15.56 27.08
C TRP A 96 -3.21 14.04 27.08
N ARG A 97 -4.00 13.48 26.14
CA ARG A 97 -4.25 12.03 25.94
C ARG A 97 -3.49 11.46 24.74
N ASP A 98 -2.50 12.18 24.22
CA ASP A 98 -1.71 11.81 23.03
C ASP A 98 -2.47 11.83 21.70
N ASP A 99 -3.72 12.33 21.68
CA ASP A 99 -4.42 12.50 20.41
C ASP A 99 -3.86 13.70 19.65
N VAL A 100 -3.68 13.53 18.35
CA VAL A 100 -3.32 14.61 17.44
C VAL A 100 -4.48 15.60 17.36
N THR A 101 -4.16 16.89 17.49
CA THR A 101 -5.13 17.98 17.41
C THR A 101 -4.91 18.86 16.19
N THR A 102 -3.66 19.04 15.76
CA THR A 102 -3.35 19.77 14.53
C THR A 102 -2.15 19.18 13.81
N VAL A 103 -2.19 19.22 12.49
CA VAL A 103 -1.02 19.03 11.61
C VAL A 103 -0.91 20.25 10.71
N THR A 104 0.25 20.90 10.71
CA THR A 104 0.58 22.02 9.83
C THR A 104 1.56 21.54 8.77
N ASP A 105 1.18 21.69 7.50
CA ASP A 105 2.01 21.29 6.37
C ASP A 105 3.13 22.31 6.06
N PRO A 106 4.06 22.01 5.14
CA PRO A 106 5.14 22.92 4.76
C PRO A 106 4.70 24.24 4.13
N ARG A 107 3.45 24.35 3.65
CA ARG A 107 2.84 25.59 3.14
C ARG A 107 2.09 26.35 4.23
N SER A 108 2.23 25.93 5.49
CA SER A 108 1.54 26.49 6.66
C SER A 108 0.02 26.31 6.66
N LEU A 109 -0.49 25.34 5.90
CA LEU A 109 -1.89 24.94 5.90
C LEU A 109 -2.14 24.01 7.09
N VAL A 110 -3.21 24.27 7.85
CA VAL A 110 -3.47 23.57 9.13
C VAL A 110 -4.68 22.67 8.99
N THR A 111 -4.47 21.37 9.18
CA THR A 111 -5.54 20.39 9.40
C THR A 111 -5.78 20.24 10.89
N ARG A 112 -7.04 20.30 11.35
CA ARG A 112 -7.43 20.23 12.76
C ARG A 112 -8.32 19.04 13.03
N TYR A 113 -8.05 18.34 14.13
CA TYR A 113 -8.83 17.23 14.64
C TYR A 113 -9.45 17.63 15.98
N THR A 114 -10.77 17.55 16.08
CA THR A 114 -11.49 17.77 17.34
C THR A 114 -11.76 16.40 17.95
N VAL A 115 -11.34 16.22 19.20
CA VAL A 115 -11.45 14.96 19.93
C VAL A 115 -12.22 15.20 21.23
N ASP A 116 -13.18 14.33 21.55
CA ASP A 116 -13.99 14.42 22.77
C ASP A 116 -13.24 13.92 24.03
N GLY A 117 -13.94 13.77 25.16
CA GLY A 117 -13.34 13.25 26.39
C GLY A 117 -12.99 11.76 26.37
N LEU A 118 -13.54 11.00 25.41
CA LEU A 118 -13.38 9.55 25.26
C LEU A 118 -12.33 9.16 24.21
N GLY A 119 -11.79 10.13 23.46
CA GLY A 119 -10.83 9.88 22.39
C GLY A 119 -11.46 9.76 21.00
N ASN A 120 -12.76 10.00 20.87
CA ASN A 120 -13.42 9.97 19.58
C ASN A 120 -13.16 11.27 18.83
N GLN A 121 -12.75 11.16 17.56
CA GLN A 121 -12.63 12.32 16.68
C GLN A 121 -14.02 12.78 16.23
N THR A 122 -14.54 13.85 16.80
CA THR A 122 -15.87 14.39 16.50
C THR A 122 -15.88 15.32 15.29
N ALA A 123 -14.73 15.89 14.90
CA ALA A 123 -14.63 16.70 13.69
C ALA A 123 -13.21 16.71 13.09
N LEU A 124 -13.15 16.88 11.78
CA LEU A 124 -11.96 17.16 10.98
C LEU A 124 -12.18 18.47 10.23
N ALA A 125 -11.29 19.45 10.39
CA ALA A 125 -11.26 20.65 9.55
C ALA A 125 -9.99 20.62 8.70
N SER A 126 -10.16 20.45 7.38
CA SER A 126 -9.07 20.36 6.42
C SER A 126 -9.12 21.54 5.43
N PRO A 127 -7.97 22.13 5.08
CA PRO A 127 -7.85 23.07 3.97
C PRO A 127 -8.26 22.44 2.62
N ASP A 128 -8.08 21.12 2.48
CA ASP A 128 -8.30 20.39 1.23
C ASP A 128 -9.73 19.86 1.08
N THR A 129 -10.42 19.54 2.18
CA THR A 129 -11.76 18.90 2.16
C THR A 129 -12.83 19.61 2.98
N GLY A 130 -12.51 20.79 3.54
CA GLY A 130 -13.40 21.51 4.45
C GLY A 130 -13.64 20.80 5.79
N THR A 131 -14.76 21.09 6.44
CA THR A 131 -15.12 20.49 7.73
C THR A 131 -15.96 19.23 7.55
N ARG A 132 -15.55 18.13 8.18
CA ARG A 132 -16.32 16.89 8.32
C ARG A 132 -16.60 16.64 9.80
N ASN A 133 -17.86 16.36 10.14
CA ASN A 133 -18.30 16.07 11.50
C ASN A 133 -18.68 14.61 11.65
N HIS A 134 -18.44 14.04 12.82
CA HIS A 134 -18.70 12.65 13.14
C HIS A 134 -19.54 12.54 14.41
N VAL A 135 -20.42 11.54 14.42
CA VAL A 135 -21.14 11.10 15.61
C VAL A 135 -20.81 9.64 15.84
N GLN A 136 -20.41 9.30 17.06
CA GLN A 136 -20.08 7.94 17.45
C GLN A 136 -21.14 7.33 18.36
N ASP A 137 -21.20 5.99 18.37
CA ASP A 137 -21.88 5.24 19.41
C ASP A 137 -21.01 5.09 20.68
N VAL A 138 -21.54 4.41 21.69
CA VAL A 138 -20.84 4.14 22.96
C VAL A 138 -19.63 3.22 22.82
N ALA A 139 -19.51 2.50 21.71
CA ALA A 139 -18.38 1.63 21.39
C ALA A 139 -17.29 2.36 20.57
N GLY A 140 -17.52 3.62 20.20
CA GLY A 140 -16.61 4.44 19.40
C GLY A 140 -16.77 4.24 17.89
N ASN A 141 -17.77 3.48 17.44
CA ASN A 141 -18.03 3.34 16.00
C ASN A 141 -18.69 4.61 15.48
N ILE A 142 -18.29 5.10 14.30
CA ILE A 142 -18.96 6.24 13.66
C ILE A 142 -20.34 5.80 13.17
N ILE A 143 -21.42 6.38 13.68
CA ILE A 143 -22.79 6.14 13.22
C ILE A 143 -23.30 7.20 12.24
N SER A 144 -22.65 8.37 12.19
CA SER A 144 -22.94 9.42 11.23
C SER A 144 -21.68 10.22 10.90
N SER A 145 -21.52 10.58 9.62
CA SER A 145 -20.47 11.46 9.12
C SER A 145 -21.06 12.46 8.14
N THR A 146 -20.93 13.75 8.42
CA THR A 146 -21.38 14.83 7.53
C THR A 146 -20.19 15.58 6.98
N ASP A 147 -20.04 15.65 5.66
CA ASP A 147 -18.93 16.33 5.01
C ASP A 147 -19.17 17.84 4.79
N ALA A 148 -18.19 18.52 4.20
CA ALA A 148 -18.24 19.95 3.96
C ALA A 148 -19.28 20.38 2.91
N ARG A 149 -19.81 19.44 2.12
CA ARG A 149 -20.94 19.68 1.19
C ARG A 149 -22.29 19.61 1.91
N GLY A 150 -22.30 19.25 3.20
CA GLY A 150 -23.52 18.99 3.96
C GLY A 150 -24.13 17.61 3.68
N ARG A 151 -23.41 16.71 3.01
CA ARG A 151 -23.88 15.34 2.73
C ARG A 151 -23.60 14.46 3.94
N THR A 152 -24.64 13.78 4.42
CA THR A 152 -24.55 12.91 5.60
C THR A 152 -24.56 11.45 5.17
N THR A 153 -23.56 10.71 5.63
CA THR A 153 -23.46 9.26 5.52
C THR A 153 -23.69 8.65 6.90
N THR A 154 -24.58 7.67 6.98
CA THR A 154 -24.94 6.97 8.22
C THR A 154 -24.40 5.55 8.18
N PHE A 155 -24.04 5.02 9.34
CA PHE A 155 -23.52 3.66 9.47
C PHE A 155 -24.31 2.91 10.52
N SER A 156 -24.55 1.62 10.27
CA SER A 156 -25.19 0.72 11.22
C SER A 156 -24.28 -0.46 11.48
N TYR A 157 -24.24 -0.92 12.73
CA TYR A 157 -23.42 -2.03 13.17
C TYR A 157 -24.29 -3.08 13.86
N ASP A 158 -23.88 -4.34 13.80
CA ASP A 158 -24.46 -5.39 14.63
C ASP A 158 -23.85 -5.39 16.05
N ALA A 159 -24.33 -6.30 16.91
CA ALA A 159 -23.84 -6.44 18.27
C ALA A 159 -22.35 -6.88 18.38
N LEU A 160 -21.75 -7.32 17.26
CA LEU A 160 -20.34 -7.68 17.16
C LEU A 160 -19.49 -6.53 16.57
N ASN A 161 -20.05 -5.34 16.42
CA ASN A 161 -19.44 -4.17 15.79
C ASN A 161 -19.07 -4.38 14.30
N ARG A 162 -19.75 -5.30 13.60
CA ARG A 162 -19.59 -5.45 12.15
C ARG A 162 -20.53 -4.49 11.43
N LEU A 163 -20.04 -3.82 10.40
CA LEU A 163 -20.79 -2.85 9.61
C LEU A 163 -21.88 -3.55 8.80
N THR A 164 -23.15 -3.26 9.06
CA THR A 164 -24.31 -3.88 8.37
C THR A 164 -24.94 -2.98 7.32
N ARG A 165 -24.73 -1.66 7.41
CA ARG A 165 -25.30 -0.71 6.44
C ARG A 165 -24.51 0.58 6.36
N ILE A 166 -24.36 1.09 5.13
CA ILE A 166 -23.97 2.48 4.84
C ILE A 166 -25.15 3.15 4.15
N GLY A 167 -25.72 4.19 4.77
CA GLY A 167 -26.79 4.99 4.21
C GLY A 167 -26.27 6.33 3.71
N TYR A 168 -26.54 6.67 2.46
CA TYR A 168 -26.19 7.95 1.86
C TYR A 168 -27.38 8.94 1.91
N ALA A 169 -27.10 10.24 1.79
CA ALA A 169 -28.15 11.27 1.77
C ALA A 169 -29.07 11.14 0.53
N SER A 170 -28.56 10.57 -0.56
CA SER A 170 -29.28 10.22 -1.78
C SER A 170 -28.72 8.93 -2.39
N GLY A 171 -29.51 8.26 -3.23
CA GLY A 171 -29.13 7.02 -3.90
C GLY A 171 -29.41 5.75 -3.09
N THR A 172 -28.83 4.64 -3.56
CA THR A 172 -29.02 3.31 -2.97
C THR A 172 -28.04 3.12 -1.80
N PRO A 173 -28.50 2.68 -0.62
CA PRO A 173 -27.60 2.34 0.49
C PRO A 173 -26.83 1.05 0.20
N SER A 174 -25.63 0.92 0.77
CA SER A 174 -24.93 -0.36 0.80
C SER A 174 -25.36 -1.16 2.04
N VAL A 175 -25.76 -2.42 1.86
CA VAL A 175 -26.20 -3.32 2.92
C VAL A 175 -25.28 -4.55 2.93
N PHE A 176 -24.77 -4.89 4.11
CA PHE A 176 -23.86 -6.02 4.35
C PHE A 176 -24.57 -7.05 5.23
N GLU A 177 -24.67 -8.28 4.74
CA GLU A 177 -25.31 -9.37 5.46
C GLU A 177 -24.28 -10.43 5.82
N TYR A 178 -24.18 -10.72 7.12
CA TYR A 178 -23.28 -11.72 7.66
C TYR A 178 -24.03 -12.98 8.10
N ASP A 179 -23.28 -14.04 8.37
CA ASP A 179 -23.75 -15.29 8.98
C ASP A 179 -24.72 -16.11 8.11
N GLY A 180 -25.10 -15.58 6.94
CA GLY A 180 -25.97 -16.21 5.97
C GLY A 180 -27.46 -16.00 6.25
N GLN A 181 -28.27 -16.01 5.19
CA GLN A 181 -29.70 -16.29 5.32
C GLN A 181 -29.91 -17.80 5.57
N SER A 182 -31.09 -18.19 6.06
CA SER A 182 -31.48 -19.59 6.23
C SER A 182 -31.16 -20.41 4.96
N GLY A 183 -30.14 -21.29 5.03
CA GLY A 183 -29.69 -22.14 3.93
C GLY A 183 -28.24 -21.92 3.47
N ALA A 184 -27.56 -20.85 3.87
CA ALA A 184 -26.14 -20.65 3.57
C ALA A 184 -25.26 -21.52 4.50
N THR A 185 -24.49 -22.44 3.92
CA THR A 185 -23.59 -23.32 4.67
C THR A 185 -22.24 -22.66 4.94
N ASN A 186 -21.65 -22.92 6.11
CA ASN A 186 -20.30 -22.46 6.50
C ASN A 186 -20.13 -20.92 6.54
N SER A 187 -21.23 -20.20 6.75
CA SER A 187 -21.25 -18.73 6.67
C SER A 187 -21.15 -18.00 8.00
N ILE A 188 -21.17 -18.70 9.13
CA ILE A 188 -21.10 -18.09 10.48
C ILE A 188 -19.82 -17.24 10.59
N GLY A 189 -19.98 -15.98 10.99
CA GLY A 189 -18.91 -14.99 11.11
C GLY A 189 -18.49 -14.34 9.80
N LYS A 190 -19.05 -14.74 8.65
CA LYS A 190 -18.60 -14.32 7.31
C LYS A 190 -19.62 -13.43 6.61
N LEU A 191 -19.12 -12.55 5.73
CA LEU A 191 -19.95 -11.73 4.86
C LEU A 191 -20.55 -12.62 3.76
N THR A 192 -21.86 -12.65 3.61
CA THR A 192 -22.53 -13.53 2.65
C THR A 192 -23.18 -12.78 1.50
N ARG A 193 -23.52 -11.50 1.73
CA ARG A 193 -24.15 -10.68 0.70
C ARG A 193 -23.85 -9.20 0.90
N ILE A 194 -23.62 -8.52 -0.21
CA ILE A 194 -23.65 -7.07 -0.33
C ILE A 194 -24.78 -6.72 -1.30
N THR A 195 -25.58 -5.71 -0.96
CA THR A 195 -26.49 -5.05 -1.91
C THR A 195 -26.17 -3.56 -1.92
N ASP A 196 -25.95 -2.99 -3.10
CA ASP A 196 -25.53 -1.60 -3.29
C ASP A 196 -26.06 -1.02 -4.61
N GLU A 197 -25.57 0.14 -5.04
CA GLU A 197 -26.02 0.80 -6.26
C GLU A 197 -25.68 0.06 -7.56
N SER A 198 -24.69 -0.84 -7.54
CA SER A 198 -24.32 -1.65 -8.70
C SER A 198 -25.19 -2.89 -8.84
N GLY A 199 -25.82 -3.33 -7.74
CA GLY A 199 -26.64 -4.53 -7.67
C GLY A 199 -26.36 -5.34 -6.42
N GLN A 200 -25.97 -6.61 -6.60
CA GLN A 200 -25.76 -7.54 -5.49
C GLN A 200 -24.48 -8.34 -5.69
N THR A 201 -23.73 -8.56 -4.61
CA THR A 201 -22.62 -9.53 -4.58
C THR A 201 -22.87 -10.58 -3.51
N THR A 202 -22.77 -11.86 -3.86
CA THR A 202 -22.92 -12.99 -2.93
C THR A 202 -21.62 -13.76 -2.78
N PHE A 203 -21.39 -14.35 -1.61
CA PHE A 203 -20.17 -15.09 -1.27
C PHE A 203 -20.49 -16.49 -0.75
N ALA A 204 -19.72 -17.47 -1.19
CA ALA A 204 -19.84 -18.87 -0.74
C ALA A 204 -18.54 -19.34 -0.08
N TYR A 205 -18.65 -20.14 0.98
CA TYR A 205 -17.51 -20.60 1.77
C TYR A 205 -17.49 -22.13 1.93
N ASP A 206 -16.29 -22.69 2.03
CA ASP A 206 -16.10 -24.09 2.39
C ASP A 206 -16.17 -24.30 3.91
N ALA A 207 -16.11 -25.57 4.35
CA ALA A 207 -16.17 -25.94 5.77
C ALA A 207 -15.00 -25.39 6.61
N TRP A 208 -13.92 -24.92 5.99
CA TRP A 208 -12.80 -24.25 6.66
C TRP A 208 -12.95 -22.72 6.65
N GLY A 209 -14.07 -22.20 6.14
CA GLY A 209 -14.35 -20.76 6.07
C GLY A 209 -13.54 -20.02 5.02
N ARG A 210 -13.00 -20.73 4.02
CA ARG A 210 -12.30 -20.16 2.86
C ARG A 210 -13.30 -19.86 1.74
N LEU A 211 -13.06 -18.79 0.98
CA LEU A 211 -13.97 -18.35 -0.07
C LEU A 211 -13.94 -19.32 -1.26
N LEU A 212 -15.06 -19.95 -1.59
CA LEU A 212 -15.24 -20.80 -2.77
C LEU A 212 -15.63 -20.00 -4.02
N GLY A 213 -16.25 -18.85 -3.84
CA GLY A 213 -16.55 -17.96 -4.95
C GLY A 213 -17.38 -16.77 -4.55
N LYS A 214 -17.39 -15.79 -5.44
CA LYS A 214 -18.30 -14.66 -5.40
C LYS A 214 -19.09 -14.56 -6.70
N THR A 215 -20.31 -14.08 -6.60
CA THR A 215 -21.15 -13.78 -7.77
C THR A 215 -21.67 -12.37 -7.66
N GLN A 216 -21.27 -11.53 -8.60
CA GLN A 216 -21.68 -10.14 -8.74
C GLN A 216 -22.80 -10.06 -9.78
N THR A 217 -24.01 -9.74 -9.32
CA THR A 217 -25.18 -9.45 -10.16
C THR A 217 -25.25 -7.95 -10.41
N VAL A 218 -25.03 -7.53 -11.65
CA VAL A 218 -25.09 -6.13 -12.06
C VAL A 218 -26.50 -5.78 -12.54
N THR A 219 -27.12 -4.78 -11.92
CA THR A 219 -28.52 -4.38 -12.21
C THR A 219 -28.62 -3.09 -13.02
N SER A 220 -27.50 -2.46 -13.36
CA SER A 220 -27.47 -1.29 -14.25
C SER A 220 -27.62 -1.65 -15.74
N VAL A 221 -27.70 -2.94 -16.07
CA VAL A 221 -27.91 -3.48 -17.41
C VAL A 221 -29.19 -4.32 -17.43
N VAL A 222 -29.83 -4.43 -18.60
CA VAL A 222 -31.09 -5.17 -18.77
C VAL A 222 -30.93 -6.20 -19.90
N PRO A 223 -31.16 -7.51 -19.63
CA PRO A 223 -31.45 -8.09 -18.31
C PRO A 223 -30.25 -7.97 -17.36
N ASN A 224 -30.49 -8.14 -16.06
CA ASN A 224 -29.40 -8.21 -15.08
C ASN A 224 -28.46 -9.37 -15.46
N VAL A 225 -27.15 -9.16 -15.28
CA VAL A 225 -26.13 -10.17 -15.60
C VAL A 225 -25.31 -10.54 -14.38
N ASN A 226 -24.80 -11.78 -14.36
CA ASN A 226 -23.99 -12.32 -13.28
C ASN A 226 -22.55 -12.50 -13.75
N LEU A 227 -21.60 -11.96 -12.99
CA LEU A 227 -20.17 -12.23 -13.13
C LEU A 227 -19.70 -13.06 -11.93
N GLY A 228 -19.37 -14.32 -12.18
CA GLY A 228 -18.92 -15.26 -11.16
C GLY A 228 -17.41 -15.45 -11.17
N VAL A 229 -16.77 -15.35 -10.00
CA VAL A 229 -15.37 -15.77 -9.80
C VAL A 229 -15.38 -16.90 -8.78
N SER A 230 -14.79 -18.06 -9.11
CA SER A 230 -14.75 -19.20 -8.19
C SER A 230 -13.34 -19.69 -7.93
N TYR A 231 -13.10 -20.16 -6.72
CA TYR A 231 -11.81 -20.62 -6.22
C TYR A 231 -11.91 -22.09 -5.83
N ALA A 232 -10.93 -22.89 -6.27
CA ALA A 232 -10.72 -24.23 -5.73
C ALA A 232 -9.45 -24.25 -4.89
N TYR A 233 -9.43 -25.06 -3.84
CA TYR A 233 -8.25 -25.21 -2.98
C TYR A 233 -7.70 -26.63 -3.06
N GLY A 234 -6.38 -26.76 -3.00
CA GLY A 234 -5.73 -28.05 -2.93
C GLY A 234 -6.07 -28.78 -1.64
N THR A 235 -6.29 -30.09 -1.76
CA THR A 235 -6.68 -30.99 -0.66
C THR A 235 -5.55 -31.92 -0.23
N GLU A 236 -4.41 -31.89 -0.91
CA GLU A 236 -3.27 -32.77 -0.67
C GLU A 236 -1.96 -32.18 -1.20
N GLY A 237 -0.84 -32.81 -0.82
CA GLY A 237 0.49 -32.47 -1.30
C GLY A 237 0.88 -31.02 -1.05
N ALA A 238 1.68 -30.45 -1.97
CA ALA A 238 2.15 -29.07 -1.88
C ALA A 238 1.05 -28.01 -2.01
N ALA A 239 -0.10 -28.37 -2.59
CA ALA A 239 -1.24 -27.49 -2.78
C ALA A 239 -2.20 -27.48 -1.58
N LEU A 240 -2.02 -28.34 -0.57
CA LEU A 240 -2.91 -28.46 0.58
C LEU A 240 -3.15 -27.10 1.23
N GLY A 241 -4.42 -26.69 1.28
CA GLY A 241 -4.82 -25.43 1.90
C GLY A 241 -4.73 -24.20 1.01
N LYS A 242 -4.02 -24.29 -0.13
CA LYS A 242 -3.71 -23.17 -1.05
C LYS A 242 -4.67 -23.14 -2.22
N ILE A 243 -4.77 -22.00 -2.92
CA ILE A 243 -5.60 -21.87 -4.12
C ILE A 243 -5.03 -22.79 -5.20
N ALA A 244 -5.78 -23.79 -5.62
CA ALA A 244 -5.42 -24.68 -6.72
C ALA A 244 -5.91 -24.14 -8.08
N SER A 245 -7.01 -23.39 -8.10
CA SER A 245 -7.47 -22.73 -9.32
C SER A 245 -8.38 -21.53 -9.05
N VAL A 246 -8.43 -20.63 -10.04
CA VAL A 246 -9.37 -19.53 -10.15
C VAL A 246 -10.11 -19.68 -11.48
N THR A 247 -11.44 -19.71 -11.45
CA THR A 247 -12.28 -19.70 -12.65
C THR A 247 -12.92 -18.33 -12.78
N TYR A 248 -12.74 -17.72 -13.94
CA TYR A 248 -13.13 -16.36 -14.27
C TYR A 248 -14.58 -16.33 -14.79
N PRO A 249 -15.23 -15.16 -14.85
CA PRO A 249 -16.60 -15.04 -15.35
C PRO A 249 -16.84 -15.61 -16.76
N SER A 250 -15.82 -15.62 -17.64
CA SER A 250 -15.92 -16.28 -18.95
C SER A 250 -16.04 -17.80 -18.89
N GLY A 251 -15.69 -18.40 -17.75
CA GLY A 251 -15.46 -19.84 -17.64
C GLY A 251 -14.00 -20.24 -17.83
N ASN A 252 -13.09 -19.35 -18.25
CA ASN A 252 -11.66 -19.65 -18.28
C ASN A 252 -11.15 -19.97 -16.87
N ARG A 253 -10.41 -21.08 -16.73
CA ARG A 253 -9.84 -21.49 -15.44
C ARG A 253 -8.33 -21.47 -15.48
N ILE A 254 -7.74 -20.75 -14.54
CA ILE A 254 -6.30 -20.73 -14.27
C ILE A 254 -6.00 -21.70 -13.14
N ASN A 255 -5.10 -22.65 -13.37
CA ASN A 255 -4.66 -23.61 -12.36
C ASN A 255 -3.26 -23.24 -11.86
N TYR A 256 -3.06 -23.38 -10.56
CA TYR A 256 -1.81 -23.13 -9.85
C TYR A 256 -1.18 -24.46 -9.48
N ILE A 257 0.01 -24.72 -10.00
CA ILE A 257 0.80 -25.91 -9.67
C ILE A 257 1.90 -25.46 -8.70
N TYR A 258 2.14 -26.26 -7.66
CA TYR A 258 3.07 -25.92 -6.59
C TYR A 258 4.30 -26.83 -6.58
N ASP A 259 5.47 -26.25 -6.27
CA ASP A 259 6.68 -27.02 -5.98
C ASP A 259 6.63 -27.67 -4.59
N ALA A 260 7.61 -28.51 -4.25
CA ALA A 260 7.69 -29.15 -2.93
C ALA A 260 7.86 -28.15 -1.75
N GLY A 261 8.29 -26.92 -2.04
CA GLY A 261 8.33 -25.82 -1.07
C GLY A 261 6.98 -25.12 -0.90
N GLY A 262 5.99 -25.45 -1.74
CA GLY A 262 4.67 -24.86 -1.71
C GLY A 262 4.58 -23.50 -2.42
N ARG A 263 5.53 -23.16 -3.29
CA ARG A 263 5.49 -21.96 -4.14
C ARG A 263 4.93 -22.31 -5.51
N VAL A 264 4.32 -21.35 -6.19
CA VAL A 264 3.75 -21.58 -7.53
C VAL A 264 4.87 -21.88 -8.51
N SER A 265 4.88 -23.06 -9.13
CA SER A 265 5.89 -23.49 -10.08
C SER A 265 5.44 -23.43 -11.54
N SER A 266 4.12 -23.43 -11.77
CA SER A 266 3.52 -23.32 -13.10
C SER A 266 2.08 -22.82 -13.02
N LEU A 267 1.66 -22.10 -14.08
CA LEU A 267 0.28 -21.73 -14.33
C LEU A 267 -0.20 -22.37 -15.63
N THR A 268 -1.41 -22.95 -15.61
CA THR A 268 -2.06 -23.48 -16.82
C THR A 268 -3.46 -22.92 -16.98
N LEU A 269 -3.92 -22.84 -18.24
CA LEU A 269 -5.25 -22.41 -18.63
C LEU A 269 -6.07 -23.61 -19.12
N ASN A 270 -7.22 -23.84 -18.51
CA ASN A 270 -8.32 -24.56 -19.14
C ASN A 270 -9.28 -23.53 -19.77
N PRO A 271 -9.33 -23.43 -21.11
CA PRO A 271 -10.21 -22.47 -21.77
C PRO A 271 -11.69 -22.82 -21.55
N ALA A 272 -12.56 -21.82 -21.62
CA ALA A 272 -14.00 -22.00 -21.57
C ALA A 272 -14.50 -22.85 -22.75
N GLY A 273 -15.42 -23.77 -22.47
CA GLY A 273 -16.19 -24.52 -23.46
C GLY A 273 -17.34 -23.70 -24.03
N SER A 274 -18.06 -24.24 -25.02
CA SER A 274 -19.22 -23.56 -25.63
C SER A 274 -20.40 -23.40 -24.66
N ASP A 275 -20.42 -24.15 -23.56
CA ASP A 275 -21.38 -24.06 -22.47
C ASP A 275 -20.94 -23.09 -21.35
N GLY A 276 -19.80 -22.42 -21.51
CA GLY A 276 -19.20 -21.56 -20.49
C GLY A 276 -18.51 -22.33 -19.36
N ALA A 277 -18.48 -23.67 -19.41
CA ALA A 277 -17.75 -24.46 -18.44
C ALA A 277 -16.29 -24.64 -18.90
N PRO A 278 -15.30 -24.52 -18.01
CA PRO A 278 -13.90 -24.76 -18.36
C PRO A 278 -13.66 -26.19 -18.81
N ARG A 279 -13.02 -26.33 -19.97
CA ARG A 279 -12.69 -27.60 -20.60
C ARG A 279 -11.70 -28.41 -19.77
N THR A 280 -12.03 -29.65 -19.45
CA THR A 280 -11.11 -30.56 -18.71
C THR A 280 -10.21 -31.37 -19.63
N ASP A 281 -10.49 -31.40 -20.93
CA ASP A 281 -9.72 -32.12 -21.96
C ASP A 281 -8.57 -31.29 -22.55
N THR A 282 -8.55 -29.98 -22.28
CA THR A 282 -7.62 -29.03 -22.86
C THR A 282 -6.93 -28.25 -21.75
N SER A 283 -5.60 -28.33 -21.69
CA SER A 283 -4.78 -27.57 -20.74
C SER A 283 -3.63 -26.91 -21.48
N ILE A 284 -3.63 -25.58 -21.53
CA ILE A 284 -2.57 -24.76 -22.15
C ILE A 284 -1.62 -24.33 -21.04
N VAL A 285 -0.32 -24.63 -21.16
CA VAL A 285 0.66 -24.08 -20.23
C VAL A 285 0.81 -22.59 -20.53
N LEU A 286 0.58 -21.73 -19.54
CA LEU A 286 0.86 -20.29 -19.67
C LEU A 286 2.32 -20.01 -19.33
N MET A 287 2.79 -20.63 -18.24
CA MET A 287 4.18 -20.57 -17.79
C MET A 287 4.55 -21.76 -16.92
N SER A 288 5.84 -22.03 -16.87
CA SER A 288 6.46 -23.12 -16.10
C SER A 288 7.81 -22.67 -15.56
N GLU A 289 8.40 -23.51 -14.70
CA GLU A 289 9.73 -23.27 -14.12
C GLU A 289 9.83 -21.90 -13.43
N ILE A 290 8.77 -21.50 -12.72
CA ILE A 290 8.75 -20.26 -11.98
C ILE A 290 9.81 -20.35 -10.86
N GLY A 291 10.85 -19.53 -10.98
CA GLY A 291 11.98 -19.46 -10.06
C GLY A 291 11.84 -18.31 -9.08
N TYR A 292 12.42 -18.48 -7.89
CA TYR A 292 12.36 -17.52 -6.80
C TYR A 292 13.74 -17.34 -6.18
N ALA A 293 14.06 -16.11 -5.77
CA ALA A 293 15.23 -15.86 -4.93
C ALA A 293 15.05 -16.54 -3.55
N PRO A 294 16.12 -16.91 -2.84
CA PRO A 294 16.03 -17.46 -1.48
C PRO A 294 15.29 -16.48 -0.56
N PHE A 295 14.12 -16.88 -0.05
CA PHE A 295 13.23 -15.99 0.71
C PHE A 295 12.97 -14.65 0.00
N GLY A 296 12.90 -14.67 -1.33
CA GLY A 296 12.91 -13.48 -2.17
C GLY A 296 11.89 -13.53 -3.31
N PRO A 297 11.82 -12.46 -4.13
CA PRO A 297 10.81 -12.33 -5.16
C PRO A 297 10.99 -13.37 -6.29
N VAL A 298 9.97 -13.46 -7.15
CA VAL A 298 10.06 -14.21 -8.41
C VAL A 298 11.26 -13.70 -9.21
N GLN A 299 12.16 -14.63 -9.59
CA GLN A 299 13.35 -14.39 -10.41
C GLN A 299 13.08 -14.60 -11.90
N GLY A 300 12.03 -15.32 -12.26
CA GLY A 300 11.72 -15.55 -13.66
C GLY A 300 10.89 -16.80 -13.88
N TRP A 301 10.57 -17.05 -15.14
CA TRP A 301 9.81 -18.21 -15.60
C TRP A 301 10.06 -18.47 -17.08
N LYS A 302 9.70 -19.67 -17.52
CA LYS A 302 9.64 -20.07 -18.93
C LYS A 302 8.21 -19.90 -19.42
N TRP A 303 8.02 -19.16 -20.51
CA TRP A 303 6.70 -19.01 -21.13
C TRP A 303 6.25 -20.32 -21.77
N GLY A 304 4.93 -20.55 -21.79
CA GLY A 304 4.35 -21.76 -22.34
C GLY A 304 4.56 -21.92 -23.85
N ASN A 305 4.82 -20.83 -24.56
CA ASN A 305 4.96 -20.78 -26.02
C ASN A 305 6.41 -20.87 -26.53
N HIS A 306 7.27 -21.62 -25.86
CA HIS A 306 8.66 -21.81 -26.28
C HIS A 306 8.75 -22.71 -27.53
N VAL A 307 9.66 -22.36 -28.45
CA VAL A 307 9.85 -23.04 -29.74
C VAL A 307 10.50 -24.43 -29.55
N ASP A 308 11.48 -24.51 -28.65
CA ASP A 308 12.15 -25.74 -28.22
C ASP A 308 12.79 -25.53 -26.83
N ASP A 309 13.29 -26.62 -26.23
CA ASP A 309 13.97 -26.59 -24.93
C ASP A 309 15.39 -26.02 -24.99
N VAL A 310 15.94 -25.79 -26.19
CA VAL A 310 17.30 -25.29 -26.39
C VAL A 310 17.34 -23.76 -26.43
N HIS A 311 16.27 -23.12 -26.92
CA HIS A 311 16.12 -21.67 -27.04
C HIS A 311 14.79 -21.20 -26.41
N PRO A 312 14.60 -21.40 -25.10
CA PRO A 312 13.32 -21.12 -24.48
C PRO A 312 13.01 -19.62 -24.46
N ASN A 313 11.75 -19.25 -24.69
CA ASN A 313 11.27 -17.90 -24.39
C ASN A 313 11.12 -17.77 -22.87
N VAL A 314 12.00 -17.00 -22.25
CA VAL A 314 12.10 -16.83 -20.80
C VAL A 314 11.91 -15.38 -20.40
N TYR A 315 11.30 -15.18 -19.24
CA TYR A 315 11.30 -13.91 -18.54
C TYR A 315 12.21 -14.04 -17.32
N THR A 316 13.27 -13.24 -17.25
CA THR A 316 14.24 -13.27 -16.16
C THR A 316 14.39 -11.91 -15.51
N ARG A 317 14.41 -11.87 -14.17
CA ARG A 317 14.65 -10.69 -13.36
C ARG A 317 15.98 -10.86 -12.65
N SER A 318 16.92 -10.01 -13.01
CA SER A 318 18.21 -9.90 -12.32
C SER A 318 18.06 -8.97 -11.12
N PHE A 319 18.81 -9.26 -10.07
CA PHE A 319 18.85 -8.46 -8.85
C PHE A 319 20.30 -8.08 -8.54
N ASP A 320 20.50 -6.88 -7.99
CA ASP A 320 21.79 -6.52 -7.41
C ASP A 320 21.93 -7.10 -5.98
N LEU A 321 23.07 -6.84 -5.34
CA LEU A 321 23.35 -7.35 -4.00
C LEU A 321 22.49 -6.71 -2.90
N ASP A 322 21.82 -5.60 -3.20
CA ASP A 322 20.86 -4.95 -2.31
C ASP A 322 19.43 -5.50 -2.51
N GLY A 323 19.27 -6.50 -3.38
CA GLY A 323 17.98 -7.12 -3.68
C GLY A 323 17.09 -6.29 -4.61
N ARG A 324 17.61 -5.21 -5.21
CA ARG A 324 16.87 -4.37 -6.16
C ARG A 324 16.94 -4.98 -7.55
N ILE A 325 15.88 -4.82 -8.35
CA ILE A 325 15.85 -5.33 -9.72
C ILE A 325 16.87 -4.58 -10.56
N SER A 326 17.88 -5.26 -11.08
CA SER A 326 18.93 -4.68 -11.92
C SER A 326 18.71 -4.90 -13.42
N GLY A 327 17.82 -5.82 -13.81
CA GLY A 327 17.45 -5.98 -15.22
C GLY A 327 16.33 -6.99 -15.47
N TYR A 328 15.64 -6.82 -16.60
CA TYR A 328 14.56 -7.70 -17.07
C TYR A 328 14.27 -7.46 -18.57
N PRO A 329 13.78 -8.47 -19.32
CA PRO A 329 13.40 -8.28 -20.71
C PRO A 329 12.00 -7.67 -20.84
N LEU A 330 11.76 -6.96 -21.94
CA LEU A 330 10.44 -6.54 -22.41
C LEU A 330 10.22 -7.08 -23.82
N GLY A 331 9.31 -8.05 -23.94
CA GLY A 331 9.13 -8.86 -25.15
C GLY A 331 10.19 -9.97 -25.29
N SER A 332 10.02 -10.84 -26.28
CA SER A 332 10.98 -11.90 -26.60
C SER A 332 12.25 -11.32 -27.21
N LEU A 333 13.43 -11.57 -26.62
CA LEU A 333 14.72 -11.04 -27.10
C LEU A 333 15.11 -11.54 -28.50
N THR A 334 14.56 -12.69 -28.92
CA THR A 334 14.75 -13.25 -30.26
C THR A 334 13.75 -12.70 -31.28
N ASN A 335 12.67 -12.04 -30.83
CA ASN A 335 11.60 -11.52 -31.68
C ASN A 335 11.27 -10.05 -31.38
N GLY A 336 12.30 -9.19 -31.43
CA GLY A 336 12.15 -7.74 -31.36
C GLY A 336 11.87 -7.14 -29.98
N GLY A 337 12.06 -7.93 -28.92
CA GLY A 337 12.13 -7.46 -27.54
C GLY A 337 13.46 -6.79 -27.20
N VAL A 338 13.51 -6.18 -26.01
CA VAL A 338 14.67 -5.46 -25.47
C VAL A 338 14.98 -5.92 -24.05
N GLN A 339 16.27 -5.94 -23.68
CA GLN A 339 16.72 -6.17 -22.31
C GLN A 339 16.89 -4.83 -21.61
N ARG A 340 16.20 -4.61 -20.48
CA ARG A 340 16.41 -3.46 -19.61
C ARG A 340 17.50 -3.72 -18.58
N THR A 341 18.32 -2.71 -18.35
CA THR A 341 19.23 -2.60 -17.20
C THR A 341 18.79 -1.40 -16.37
N VAL A 342 18.58 -1.58 -15.07
CA VAL A 342 18.15 -0.53 -14.14
C VAL A 342 19.31 -0.14 -13.25
N ASN A 343 19.63 1.15 -13.22
CA ASN A 343 20.75 1.69 -12.45
C ASN A 343 20.24 2.56 -11.29
N TYR A 344 20.89 2.44 -10.15
CA TYR A 344 20.49 3.10 -8.91
C TYR A 344 21.58 4.04 -8.38
N ASP A 345 21.19 5.05 -7.62
CA ASP A 345 22.11 5.76 -6.72
C ASP A 345 22.19 5.10 -5.34
N SER A 346 22.96 5.68 -4.42
CA SER A 346 23.12 5.16 -3.05
C SER A 346 21.86 5.26 -2.18
N ALA A 347 20.85 6.02 -2.60
CA ALA A 347 19.53 6.06 -1.96
C ALA A 347 18.54 5.08 -2.61
N SER A 348 19.00 4.19 -3.49
CA SER A 348 18.15 3.24 -4.22
C SER A 348 17.13 3.89 -5.15
N ARG A 349 17.38 5.12 -5.61
CA ARG A 349 16.57 5.74 -6.64
C ARG A 349 17.06 5.31 -8.02
N ILE A 350 16.14 5.04 -8.93
CA ILE A 350 16.48 4.73 -10.32
C ILE A 350 17.01 5.99 -11.00
N THR A 351 18.28 6.00 -11.39
CA THR A 351 18.92 7.14 -12.07
C THR A 351 18.93 6.98 -13.58
N SER A 352 18.94 5.74 -14.09
CA SER A 352 18.79 5.46 -15.51
C SER A 352 18.28 4.05 -15.78
N ILE A 353 17.67 3.89 -16.94
CA ILE A 353 17.32 2.59 -17.52
C ILE A 353 17.90 2.55 -18.93
N THR A 354 18.77 1.57 -19.20
CA THR A 354 19.36 1.36 -20.53
C THR A 354 18.82 0.10 -21.20
N HIS A 355 18.86 0.07 -22.52
CA HIS A 355 18.26 -0.98 -23.33
C HIS A 355 19.28 -1.60 -24.30
N THR A 356 19.26 -2.93 -24.39
CA THR A 356 20.01 -3.69 -25.40
C THR A 356 19.10 -4.71 -26.09
N GLY A 357 19.58 -5.38 -27.14
CA GLY A 357 18.83 -6.40 -27.89
C GLY A 357 18.61 -6.01 -29.34
N ASN A 358 17.56 -6.58 -29.96
CA ASN A 358 17.28 -6.38 -31.39
C ASN A 358 16.27 -5.24 -31.65
N GLY A 359 15.47 -4.87 -30.65
CA GLY A 359 14.42 -3.87 -30.78
C GLY A 359 13.32 -4.27 -31.78
N THR A 360 12.15 -3.63 -31.68
CA THR A 360 11.02 -3.98 -32.56
C THR A 360 11.27 -3.46 -33.97
N GLY A 361 11.14 -4.33 -34.98
CA GLY A 361 11.36 -3.95 -36.38
C GLY A 361 12.80 -3.56 -36.72
N GLY A 362 13.78 -3.98 -35.91
CA GLY A 362 15.21 -3.66 -36.10
C GLY A 362 15.61 -2.25 -35.68
N LEU A 363 14.78 -1.57 -34.90
CA LEU A 363 15.13 -0.26 -34.31
C LEU A 363 16.22 -0.42 -33.26
N ASP A 364 17.15 0.53 -33.22
CA ASP A 364 18.21 0.59 -32.19
C ASP A 364 17.57 0.65 -30.78
N PRO A 365 17.85 -0.32 -29.89
CA PRO A 365 17.29 -0.33 -28.54
C PRO A 365 17.65 0.90 -27.71
N SER A 366 18.80 1.55 -27.96
CA SER A 366 19.23 2.73 -27.21
C SER A 366 18.28 3.94 -27.38
N LEU A 367 17.40 3.90 -28.39
CA LEU A 367 16.29 4.84 -28.55
C LEU A 367 15.27 4.79 -27.41
N TYR A 368 15.33 3.75 -26.56
CA TYR A 368 14.49 3.62 -25.38
C TYR A 368 15.20 4.02 -24.10
N ASP A 369 16.48 4.41 -24.14
CA ASP A 369 17.24 4.79 -22.94
C ASP A 369 16.62 5.97 -22.21
N GLN A 370 16.65 5.88 -20.88
CA GLN A 370 15.98 6.82 -19.98
C GLN A 370 16.94 7.23 -18.87
N ALA A 371 16.96 8.52 -18.54
CA ALA A 371 17.68 9.05 -17.39
C ALA A 371 16.77 9.94 -16.53
N TYR A 372 17.05 9.96 -15.23
CA TYR A 372 16.19 10.55 -14.21
C TYR A 372 17.00 11.42 -13.25
N SER A 373 16.40 12.54 -12.85
CA SER A 373 16.95 13.45 -11.85
C SER A 373 15.95 13.66 -10.73
N TYR A 374 16.45 13.88 -9.52
CA TYR A 374 15.64 14.05 -8.32
C TYR A 374 16.08 15.30 -7.56
N ASP A 375 15.21 15.79 -6.69
CA ASP A 375 15.58 16.71 -5.63
C ASP A 375 15.94 15.95 -4.34
N ASP A 376 16.39 16.67 -3.32
CA ASP A 376 16.81 16.10 -2.04
C ASP A 376 15.62 15.63 -1.18
N LEU A 377 14.38 15.75 -1.66
CA LEU A 377 13.18 15.12 -1.07
C LEU A 377 12.75 13.86 -1.82
N ASP A 378 13.61 13.32 -2.70
CA ASP A 378 13.34 12.16 -3.55
C ASP A 378 12.22 12.35 -4.58
N ARG A 379 11.87 13.60 -4.89
CA ARG A 379 10.87 13.91 -5.91
C ARG A 379 11.54 13.96 -7.27
N LEU A 380 10.92 13.35 -8.27
CA LEU A 380 11.45 13.33 -9.63
C LEU A 380 11.41 14.75 -10.22
N THR A 381 12.56 15.32 -10.57
CA THR A 381 12.69 16.67 -11.17
C THR A 381 13.03 16.66 -12.65
N GLY A 382 13.52 15.53 -13.17
CA GLY A 382 13.89 15.41 -14.58
C GLY A 382 13.68 14.02 -15.15
N TYR A 383 13.31 13.98 -16.42
CA TYR A 383 13.26 12.79 -17.26
C TYR A 383 13.90 13.12 -18.61
N LEU A 384 14.80 12.27 -19.07
CA LEU A 384 15.40 12.35 -20.40
C LEU A 384 15.17 11.02 -21.11
N GLY A 385 14.37 11.04 -22.17
CA GLY A 385 14.26 9.95 -23.14
C GLY A 385 14.87 10.37 -24.48
N TYR A 386 14.87 9.48 -25.47
CA TYR A 386 15.48 9.73 -26.78
C TYR A 386 14.90 10.96 -27.51
N ALA A 387 13.57 11.03 -27.64
CA ALA A 387 12.90 12.06 -28.42
C ALA A 387 12.40 13.25 -27.58
N THR A 388 12.41 13.13 -26.26
CA THR A 388 11.78 14.12 -25.36
C THR A 388 12.51 14.20 -24.03
N SER A 389 12.54 15.41 -23.47
CA SER A 389 12.96 15.65 -22.09
C SER A 389 11.82 16.32 -21.34
N GLN A 390 11.68 15.95 -20.06
CA GLN A 390 10.71 16.56 -19.17
C GLN A 390 11.39 17.09 -17.91
N GLY A 391 10.95 18.25 -17.45
CA GLY A 391 11.36 18.86 -16.18
C GLY A 391 10.15 19.09 -15.29
N TYR A 392 10.29 18.83 -14.01
CA TYR A 392 9.23 18.97 -13.02
C TYR A 392 9.67 19.90 -11.89
N SER A 393 8.78 20.81 -11.49
CA SER A 393 8.99 21.69 -10.34
C SER A 393 7.86 21.49 -9.32
N TYR A 394 8.18 21.70 -8.05
CA TYR A 394 7.25 21.48 -6.94
C TYR A 394 7.30 22.61 -5.93
N ASP A 395 6.20 22.82 -5.20
CA ASP A 395 6.20 23.63 -3.98
C ASP A 395 6.68 22.83 -2.75
N ALA A 396 6.65 23.45 -1.56
CA ALA A 396 7.13 22.84 -0.33
C ALA A 396 6.28 21.64 0.15
N SER A 397 4.99 21.55 -0.21
CA SER A 397 4.12 20.41 0.10
C SER A 397 4.09 19.37 -1.04
N GLY A 398 4.91 19.53 -2.09
CA GLY A 398 4.99 18.57 -3.19
C GLY A 398 3.90 18.72 -4.26
N ASN A 399 3.18 19.85 -4.32
CA ASN A 399 2.32 20.10 -5.48
C ASN A 399 3.20 20.39 -6.70
N ARG A 400 2.97 19.71 -7.82
CA ARG A 400 3.67 19.99 -9.08
C ARG A 400 3.27 21.38 -9.59
N THR A 401 4.19 22.34 -9.58
CA THR A 401 4.00 23.74 -10.00
C THR A 401 4.33 23.95 -11.48
N GLN A 402 5.15 23.10 -12.08
CA GLN A 402 5.44 23.15 -13.50
C GLN A 402 5.76 21.75 -14.05
N LEU A 403 5.27 21.48 -15.25
CA LEU A 403 5.76 20.45 -16.16
C LEU A 403 6.36 21.16 -17.38
N ARG A 404 7.61 20.85 -17.74
CA ARG A 404 8.24 21.33 -18.96
C ARG A 404 8.50 20.15 -19.88
N ILE A 405 8.08 20.20 -21.13
CA ILE A 405 8.35 19.18 -22.16
C ILE A 405 9.19 19.85 -23.26
N GLY A 406 10.48 19.47 -23.36
CA GLY A 406 11.46 20.18 -24.18
C GLY A 406 11.55 21.67 -23.80
N THR A 407 11.14 22.55 -24.70
CA THR A 407 11.07 24.01 -24.45
C THR A 407 9.70 24.49 -23.97
N THR A 408 8.68 23.65 -24.04
CA THR A 408 7.30 24.01 -23.71
C THR A 408 7.05 23.89 -22.21
N ALA A 409 6.48 24.91 -21.59
CA ALA A 409 6.12 24.90 -20.17
C ALA A 409 4.61 24.87 -19.96
N TYR A 410 4.18 24.00 -19.03
CA TYR A 410 2.84 23.91 -18.47
C TYR A 410 2.91 24.33 -17.00
N ASN A 411 2.39 25.52 -16.68
CA ASN A 411 2.46 26.07 -15.33
C ASN A 411 1.16 25.79 -14.58
N ASN A 412 1.30 25.22 -13.39
CA ASN A 412 0.21 24.86 -12.49
C ASN A 412 0.06 25.92 -11.40
N SER A 413 -1.13 26.50 -11.29
CA SER A 413 -1.49 27.44 -10.22
C SER A 413 -2.17 26.69 -9.08
N ILE A 414 -1.48 26.58 -7.95
CA ILE A 414 -2.01 25.94 -6.74
C ILE A 414 -2.72 26.99 -5.88
N SER A 415 -3.89 26.64 -5.33
CA SER A 415 -4.62 27.51 -4.40
C SER A 415 -3.74 27.94 -3.22
N ALA A 416 -3.80 29.21 -2.82
CA ALA A 416 -3.02 29.69 -1.67
C ALA A 416 -3.51 29.13 -0.32
N SER A 417 -4.74 28.61 -0.27
CA SER A 417 -5.40 28.14 0.96
C SER A 417 -5.61 26.63 1.03
N SER A 418 -5.17 25.87 0.02
CA SER A 418 -5.30 24.42 -0.07
C SER A 418 -4.28 23.84 -1.04
N ASN A 419 -4.17 22.52 -1.14
CA ASN A 419 -3.39 21.81 -2.16
C ASN A 419 -4.18 21.63 -3.47
N ARG A 420 -5.35 22.24 -3.63
CA ARG A 420 -6.14 22.17 -4.87
C ARG A 420 -5.43 22.88 -6.03
N LEU A 421 -5.39 22.24 -7.20
CA LEU A 421 -4.83 22.81 -8.44
C LEU A 421 -5.92 23.65 -9.10
N SER A 422 -5.80 24.97 -9.11
CA SER A 422 -6.81 25.88 -9.67
C SER A 422 -6.79 25.92 -11.19
N SER A 423 -5.61 25.87 -11.81
CA SER A 423 -5.50 25.89 -13.28
C SER A 423 -4.13 25.41 -13.76
N THR A 424 -4.09 24.99 -15.02
CA THR A 424 -2.86 24.73 -15.78
C THR A 424 -2.86 25.62 -17.01
N THR A 425 -1.78 26.37 -17.21
CA THR A 425 -1.55 27.23 -18.38
C THR A 425 -0.41 26.67 -19.23
N GLY A 426 -0.42 26.95 -20.53
CA GLY A 426 0.52 26.38 -21.51
C GLY A 426 -0.21 26.12 -22.82
N PRO A 427 0.41 25.43 -23.79
CA PRO A 427 -0.31 24.90 -24.94
C PRO A 427 -1.45 23.96 -24.51
N THR A 428 -2.37 23.67 -25.42
CA THR A 428 -3.48 22.76 -25.14
C THR A 428 -2.97 21.36 -24.72
N PRO A 429 -3.56 20.74 -23.69
CA PRO A 429 -4.77 21.17 -22.98
C PRO A 429 -4.46 21.99 -21.71
N ALA A 430 -4.68 23.30 -21.77
CA ALA A 430 -4.78 24.14 -20.58
C ALA A 430 -6.09 23.82 -19.83
N LYS A 431 -6.05 23.76 -18.50
CA LYS A 431 -7.20 23.39 -17.66
C LYS A 431 -7.57 24.53 -16.70
N THR A 432 -8.87 24.68 -16.43
CA THR A 432 -9.40 25.57 -15.38
C THR A 432 -10.26 24.74 -14.45
N ASN A 433 -9.74 24.49 -13.26
CA ASN A 433 -10.33 23.53 -12.34
C ASN A 433 -11.28 24.20 -11.35
N SER A 434 -12.37 23.49 -11.07
CA SER A 434 -13.36 23.82 -10.05
C SER A 434 -13.51 22.62 -9.13
N PHE A 435 -13.73 22.86 -7.83
CA PHE A 435 -13.87 21.80 -6.84
C PHE A 435 -15.12 22.03 -6.01
N ASP A 436 -15.73 20.94 -5.53
CA ASP A 436 -16.73 21.02 -4.48
C ASP A 436 -16.11 21.34 -3.10
N LEU A 437 -16.95 21.44 -2.08
CA LEU A 437 -16.50 21.73 -0.72
C LEU A 437 -15.71 20.56 -0.10
N ALA A 438 -15.94 19.32 -0.55
CA ALA A 438 -15.21 18.13 -0.12
C ALA A 438 -13.87 17.93 -0.85
N GLY A 439 -13.57 18.74 -1.87
CA GLY A 439 -12.29 18.70 -2.57
C GLY A 439 -12.25 17.80 -3.80
N ASN A 440 -13.41 17.41 -4.34
CA ASN A 440 -13.52 16.67 -5.60
C ASN A 440 -13.54 17.63 -6.79
N LEU A 441 -12.80 17.33 -7.86
CA LEU A 441 -12.77 18.13 -9.10
C LEU A 441 -14.12 18.08 -9.82
N THR A 442 -14.91 19.16 -9.82
CA THR A 442 -16.23 19.22 -10.49
C THR A 442 -16.18 19.67 -11.94
N GLY A 443 -15.03 20.16 -12.40
CA GLY A 443 -14.82 20.51 -13.81
C GLY A 443 -13.43 21.07 -14.05
N ASP A 444 -12.87 20.81 -15.23
CA ASP A 444 -11.51 21.20 -15.62
C ASP A 444 -11.47 22.20 -16.80
N GLY A 445 -12.63 22.73 -17.17
CA GLY A 445 -12.83 23.61 -18.31
C GLY A 445 -13.23 22.87 -19.60
N THR A 446 -12.93 21.58 -19.71
CA THR A 446 -13.27 20.70 -20.83
C THR A 446 -14.38 19.73 -20.47
N PHE A 447 -14.35 19.18 -19.27
CA PHE A 447 -15.33 18.26 -18.71
C PHE A 447 -16.00 18.85 -17.47
N VAL A 448 -17.22 18.36 -17.21
CA VAL A 448 -17.95 18.50 -15.96
C VAL A 448 -18.00 17.11 -15.33
N TYR A 449 -17.72 17.05 -14.02
CA TYR A 449 -17.65 15.82 -13.25
C TYR A 449 -18.68 15.85 -12.12
N THR A 450 -19.42 14.75 -11.96
CA THR A 450 -20.46 14.61 -10.93
C THR A 450 -20.08 13.52 -9.95
N PHE A 451 -19.96 13.89 -8.68
CA PHE A 451 -19.61 12.98 -7.59
C PHE A 451 -20.85 12.57 -6.79
N GLY A 452 -20.89 11.30 -6.41
CA GLY A 452 -21.90 10.76 -5.51
C GLY A 452 -21.72 11.25 -4.07
N ASP A 453 -22.67 10.89 -3.22
CA ASP A 453 -22.57 11.16 -1.77
C ASP A 453 -21.46 10.33 -1.12
N ASN A 454 -21.08 9.20 -1.72
CA ASN A 454 -19.91 8.40 -1.36
C ASN A 454 -18.56 9.00 -1.81
N GLY A 455 -18.57 10.17 -2.47
CA GLY A 455 -17.35 10.83 -2.94
C GLY A 455 -16.70 10.17 -4.15
N ARG A 456 -17.38 9.24 -4.84
CA ARG A 456 -16.88 8.60 -6.06
C ARG A 456 -17.42 9.31 -7.31
N LEU A 457 -16.65 9.33 -8.39
CA LEU A 457 -17.03 9.93 -9.67
C LEU A 457 -18.16 9.10 -10.33
N THR A 458 -19.39 9.61 -10.35
CA THR A 458 -20.55 8.89 -10.91
C THR A 458 -20.83 9.21 -12.37
N GLN A 459 -20.36 10.35 -12.86
CA GLN A 459 -20.54 10.77 -14.25
C GLN A 459 -19.46 11.78 -14.66
N SER A 460 -18.97 11.65 -15.89
CA SER A 460 -18.21 12.69 -16.60
C SER A 460 -18.99 13.12 -17.86
N ALA A 461 -18.93 14.40 -18.22
CA ALA A 461 -19.60 14.91 -19.41
C ALA A 461 -18.76 15.99 -20.10
N PRO A 462 -18.54 15.91 -21.42
CA PRO A 462 -17.88 16.99 -22.15
C PRO A 462 -18.69 18.27 -22.00
N LYS A 463 -18.04 19.37 -21.59
CA LYS A 463 -18.71 20.66 -21.35
C LYS A 463 -19.40 21.20 -22.61
N ALA A 464 -18.81 20.96 -23.78
CA ALA A 464 -19.37 21.40 -25.06
C ALA A 464 -20.56 20.55 -25.52
N THR A 465 -20.64 19.28 -25.11
CA THR A 465 -21.67 18.32 -25.52
C THR A 465 -22.11 17.47 -24.33
N PRO A 466 -22.81 18.05 -23.34
CA PRO A 466 -23.08 17.40 -22.05
C PRO A 466 -24.00 16.18 -22.15
N LEU A 467 -24.74 16.02 -23.25
CA LEU A 467 -25.57 14.83 -23.49
C LEU A 467 -24.74 13.58 -23.85
N LEU A 468 -23.47 13.74 -24.23
CA LEU A 468 -22.54 12.63 -24.50
C LEU A 468 -21.78 12.24 -23.23
N SER A 469 -22.50 12.02 -22.13
CA SER A 469 -21.92 11.70 -20.83
C SER A 469 -21.47 10.24 -20.72
N THR A 470 -20.50 9.99 -19.86
CA THR A 470 -20.12 8.66 -19.39
C THR A 470 -20.54 8.50 -17.94
N SER A 471 -21.18 7.38 -17.62
CA SER A 471 -21.64 7.03 -16.27
C SER A 471 -20.84 5.88 -15.69
N TYR A 472 -20.65 5.91 -14.36
CA TYR A 472 -19.90 4.90 -13.62
C TYR A 472 -20.73 4.37 -12.45
N ARG A 473 -20.55 3.09 -12.10
CA ARG A 473 -21.17 2.43 -10.95
C ARG A 473 -20.11 1.72 -10.13
N TYR A 474 -20.26 1.74 -8.82
CA TYR A 474 -19.32 1.15 -7.88
C TYR A 474 -20.04 0.16 -6.98
N ASN A 475 -19.32 -0.85 -6.49
CA ASN A 475 -19.81 -1.71 -5.42
C ASN A 475 -19.43 -1.09 -4.07
N ALA A 476 -19.93 -1.68 -2.98
CA ALA A 476 -19.64 -1.20 -1.64
C ALA A 476 -18.14 -1.21 -1.26
N PHE A 477 -17.31 -2.02 -1.93
CA PHE A 477 -15.86 -2.00 -1.75
C PHE A 477 -15.17 -0.82 -2.44
N GLY A 478 -15.89 -0.02 -3.24
CA GLY A 478 -15.33 1.08 -4.03
C GLY A 478 -14.83 0.66 -5.41
N GLN A 479 -15.01 -0.60 -5.81
CA GLN A 479 -14.59 -1.09 -7.13
C GLN A 479 -15.59 -0.64 -8.19
N ARG A 480 -15.12 -0.12 -9.33
CA ARG A 480 -15.96 0.22 -10.48
C ARG A 480 -16.52 -1.06 -11.09
N VAL A 481 -17.82 -1.20 -11.15
CA VAL A 481 -18.52 -2.42 -11.58
C VAL A 481 -19.07 -2.30 -12.99
N ALA A 482 -19.45 -1.09 -13.39
CA ALA A 482 -19.95 -0.79 -14.72
C ALA A 482 -19.54 0.62 -15.16
N LYS A 483 -19.32 0.77 -16.46
CA LYS A 483 -19.09 2.03 -17.16
C LYS A 483 -19.93 2.04 -18.44
N ALA A 484 -20.68 3.12 -18.70
CA ALA A 484 -21.47 3.25 -19.92
C ALA A 484 -21.35 4.67 -20.49
N SER A 485 -20.95 4.77 -21.76
CA SER A 485 -20.72 6.02 -22.48
C SER A 485 -21.80 6.21 -23.53
N VAL A 486 -22.52 7.34 -23.49
CA VAL A 486 -23.52 7.68 -24.51
C VAL A 486 -22.87 7.89 -25.88
N ALA A 487 -21.62 8.36 -25.92
CA ALA A 487 -20.86 8.52 -27.16
C ALA A 487 -20.56 7.17 -27.83
N ASP A 488 -20.48 6.10 -27.06
CA ASP A 488 -20.18 4.73 -27.52
C ASP A 488 -21.45 3.86 -27.61
N GLY A 489 -22.61 4.48 -27.81
CA GLY A 489 -23.89 3.78 -27.97
C GLY A 489 -24.64 3.47 -26.67
N GLY A 490 -24.06 3.80 -25.51
CA GLY A 490 -24.70 3.61 -24.20
C GLY A 490 -24.59 2.20 -23.62
N GLU A 491 -23.95 1.27 -24.34
CA GLU A 491 -23.68 -0.08 -23.86
C GLU A 491 -22.69 -0.06 -22.70
N ALA A 492 -22.93 -0.91 -21.70
CA ALA A 492 -22.08 -0.97 -20.52
C ALA A 492 -20.88 -1.91 -20.74
N THR A 493 -19.70 -1.45 -20.32
CA THR A 493 -18.57 -2.31 -19.97
C THR A 493 -18.66 -2.66 -18.50
N LEU A 494 -18.56 -3.95 -18.19
CA LEU A 494 -18.63 -4.50 -16.85
C LEU A 494 -17.25 -4.95 -16.38
N TYR A 495 -17.00 -4.87 -15.07
CA TYR A 495 -15.69 -5.16 -14.50
C TYR A 495 -15.81 -6.22 -13.41
N ALA A 496 -14.87 -7.17 -13.40
CA ALA A 496 -14.75 -8.19 -12.36
C ALA A 496 -13.37 -8.11 -11.71
N TYR A 497 -13.33 -8.20 -10.39
CA TYR A 497 -12.11 -8.14 -9.59
C TYR A 497 -11.91 -9.44 -8.81
N ASP A 498 -10.68 -9.72 -8.38
CA ASP A 498 -10.43 -10.71 -7.33
C ASP A 498 -10.68 -10.11 -5.93
N GLU A 499 -10.26 -10.82 -4.88
CA GLU A 499 -10.42 -10.36 -3.49
C GLU A 499 -9.33 -9.38 -3.06
N GLN A 500 -8.19 -9.37 -3.78
CA GLN A 500 -7.10 -8.42 -3.58
C GLN A 500 -7.38 -7.07 -4.26
N GLY A 501 -8.42 -6.99 -5.10
CA GLY A 501 -8.79 -5.78 -5.81
C GLY A 501 -8.15 -5.64 -7.20
N GLN A 502 -7.54 -6.71 -7.71
CA GLN A 502 -6.97 -6.75 -9.06
C GLN A 502 -8.09 -6.91 -10.10
N LEU A 503 -8.00 -6.19 -11.22
CA LEU A 503 -8.98 -6.28 -12.29
C LEU A 503 -8.76 -7.57 -13.09
N LEU A 504 -9.61 -8.57 -12.85
CA LEU A 504 -9.55 -9.86 -13.55
C LEU A 504 -10.04 -9.76 -14.99
N GLY A 505 -10.97 -8.86 -15.31
CA GLY A 505 -11.40 -8.68 -16.70
C GLY A 505 -12.47 -7.62 -16.91
N GLU A 506 -12.60 -7.23 -18.18
CA GLU A 506 -13.65 -6.39 -18.71
C GLU A 506 -14.61 -7.23 -19.57
N TYR A 507 -15.91 -6.97 -19.46
CA TYR A 507 -16.96 -7.74 -20.13
C TYR A 507 -17.95 -6.79 -20.81
N SER A 508 -18.58 -7.24 -21.88
CA SER A 508 -19.70 -6.52 -22.49
C SER A 508 -20.93 -6.52 -21.56
N ALA A 509 -21.95 -5.75 -21.92
CA ALA A 509 -23.23 -5.72 -21.21
C ALA A 509 -23.91 -7.10 -21.11
N ASP A 510 -23.63 -8.00 -22.06
CA ASP A 510 -24.09 -9.40 -22.09
C ASP A 510 -23.17 -10.37 -21.34
N ALA A 511 -22.24 -9.88 -20.51
CA ALA A 511 -21.23 -10.65 -19.78
C ALA A 511 -20.26 -11.47 -20.67
N LYS A 512 -20.07 -11.09 -21.94
CA LYS A 512 -19.04 -11.70 -22.79
C LYS A 512 -17.68 -11.07 -22.49
N PRO A 513 -16.59 -11.86 -22.33
CA PRO A 513 -15.27 -11.31 -22.04
C PRO A 513 -14.76 -10.45 -23.20
N ILE A 514 -14.38 -9.21 -22.90
CA ILE A 514 -13.62 -8.33 -23.79
C ILE A 514 -12.13 -8.67 -23.64
N GLU A 515 -11.69 -8.78 -22.38
CA GLU A 515 -10.38 -9.26 -22.00
C GLU A 515 -10.34 -9.71 -20.54
N GLU A 516 -9.46 -10.66 -20.24
CA GLU A 516 -9.20 -11.14 -18.89
C GLU A 516 -7.70 -11.14 -18.60
N THR A 517 -7.29 -10.73 -17.41
CA THR A 517 -5.88 -10.64 -17.00
C THR A 517 -5.55 -11.73 -15.99
N VAL A 518 -4.48 -12.46 -16.24
CA VAL A 518 -3.93 -13.47 -15.35
C VAL A 518 -2.79 -12.87 -14.55
N TYR A 519 -2.82 -13.08 -13.23
CA TYR A 519 -1.82 -12.57 -12.31
C TYR A 519 -1.00 -13.70 -11.68
N LEU A 520 0.31 -13.48 -11.56
CA LEU A 520 1.19 -14.20 -10.65
C LEU A 520 1.46 -13.27 -9.46
N ASP A 521 0.85 -13.58 -8.32
CA ASP A 521 0.74 -12.68 -7.17
C ASP A 521 0.14 -11.33 -7.58
N SER A 522 0.96 -10.28 -7.72
CA SER A 522 0.52 -8.95 -8.18
C SER A 522 1.07 -8.55 -9.55
N ILE A 523 1.76 -9.46 -10.24
CA ILE A 523 2.35 -9.20 -11.54
C ILE A 523 1.36 -9.70 -12.61
N PRO A 524 0.86 -8.84 -13.52
CA PRO A 524 0.10 -9.31 -14.66
C PRO A 524 1.04 -10.08 -15.59
N VAL A 525 0.65 -11.30 -15.94
CA VAL A 525 1.48 -12.23 -16.70
C VAL A 525 0.87 -12.72 -18.00
N ALA A 526 -0.47 -12.70 -18.12
CA ALA A 526 -1.13 -12.97 -19.38
C ALA A 526 -2.40 -12.16 -19.55
N VAL A 527 -2.76 -11.87 -20.80
CA VAL A 527 -4.09 -11.38 -21.19
C VAL A 527 -4.76 -12.43 -22.07
N LEU A 528 -6.01 -12.73 -21.77
CA LEU A 528 -6.85 -13.66 -22.53
C LEU A 528 -7.89 -12.85 -23.29
N LYS A 529 -8.01 -13.10 -24.59
CA LYS A 529 -9.12 -12.57 -25.41
C LYS A 529 -9.91 -13.75 -25.96
N THR A 530 -11.18 -13.86 -25.58
CA THR A 530 -12.01 -15.02 -25.93
C THR A 530 -13.00 -14.65 -27.03
N GLY A 531 -12.78 -15.22 -28.21
CA GLY A 531 -13.71 -15.21 -29.35
C GLY A 531 -14.29 -16.60 -29.56
N SER A 532 -14.12 -17.16 -30.76
CA SER A 532 -14.41 -18.58 -31.03
C SER A 532 -13.48 -19.54 -30.27
N GLN A 533 -12.30 -19.04 -29.88
CA GLN A 533 -11.32 -19.69 -29.03
C GLN A 533 -10.74 -18.64 -28.08
N THR A 534 -10.04 -19.09 -27.03
CA THR A 534 -9.31 -18.20 -26.13
C THR A 534 -7.88 -18.03 -26.63
N ASP A 535 -7.57 -16.83 -27.12
CA ASP A 535 -6.22 -16.46 -27.51
C ASP A 535 -5.44 -15.95 -26.28
N VAL A 536 -4.19 -16.39 -26.15
CA VAL A 536 -3.30 -16.05 -25.04
C VAL A 536 -2.26 -15.03 -25.48
N TYR A 537 -2.04 -14.02 -24.65
CA TYR A 537 -1.01 -13.01 -24.83
C TYR A 537 -0.14 -12.93 -23.58
N ASN A 538 1.18 -12.97 -23.72
CA ASN A 538 2.12 -12.88 -22.60
C ASN A 538 2.34 -11.40 -22.23
N VAL A 539 2.31 -11.09 -20.93
CA VAL A 539 2.54 -9.74 -20.40
C VAL A 539 3.94 -9.64 -19.83
N TYR A 540 4.71 -8.68 -20.34
CA TYR A 540 6.01 -8.29 -19.81
C TYR A 540 5.82 -7.01 -18.98
N ALA A 541 5.79 -7.20 -17.66
CA ALA A 541 5.70 -6.10 -16.70
C ALA A 541 7.08 -5.53 -16.36
N ASP A 542 7.12 -4.29 -15.87
CA ASP A 542 8.33 -3.66 -15.35
C ASP A 542 8.62 -4.00 -13.89
N HIS A 543 9.63 -3.33 -13.33
CA HIS A 543 10.02 -3.45 -11.92
C HIS A 543 8.89 -3.12 -10.91
N LEU A 544 7.89 -2.32 -11.30
CA LEU A 544 6.72 -1.98 -10.47
C LEU A 544 5.57 -2.97 -10.66
N GLY A 545 5.67 -3.90 -11.62
CA GLY A 545 4.55 -4.73 -12.04
C GLY A 545 3.60 -4.04 -13.02
N ALA A 546 3.99 -2.91 -13.62
CA ALA A 546 3.18 -2.25 -14.64
C ALA A 546 3.39 -2.97 -15.99
N PRO A 547 2.33 -3.34 -16.74
CA PRO A 547 2.44 -3.92 -18.07
C PRO A 547 3.11 -2.93 -19.03
N ARG A 548 4.20 -3.36 -19.68
CA ARG A 548 4.94 -2.53 -20.66
C ARG A 548 4.94 -3.08 -22.06
N VAL A 549 4.95 -4.40 -22.22
CA VAL A 549 4.89 -5.06 -23.54
C VAL A 549 3.97 -6.27 -23.44
N ILE A 550 3.15 -6.47 -24.46
CA ILE A 550 2.29 -7.65 -24.60
C ILE A 550 2.61 -8.32 -25.93
N THR A 551 2.91 -9.62 -25.90
CA THR A 551 3.19 -10.42 -27.10
C THR A 551 2.10 -11.47 -27.32
N ALA A 552 1.78 -11.77 -28.58
CA ALA A 552 0.90 -12.89 -28.90
C ALA A 552 1.62 -14.21 -28.60
N ALA A 553 1.01 -15.09 -27.80
CA ALA A 553 1.65 -16.36 -27.46
C ALA A 553 1.80 -17.28 -28.69
N SER A 554 1.02 -17.07 -29.75
CA SER A 554 1.08 -17.88 -30.97
C SER A 554 2.40 -17.75 -31.75
N ASP A 555 3.07 -16.60 -31.69
CA ASP A 555 4.23 -16.31 -32.54
C ASP A 555 5.22 -15.28 -31.94
N ASP A 556 5.08 -14.95 -30.66
CA ASP A 556 5.91 -13.99 -29.92
C ASP A 556 5.94 -12.55 -30.45
N THR A 557 5.09 -12.22 -31.42
CA THR A 557 5.06 -10.85 -31.96
C THR A 557 4.40 -9.88 -31.00
N ILE A 558 4.93 -8.66 -30.91
CA ILE A 558 4.42 -7.62 -30.01
C ILE A 558 3.06 -7.12 -30.52
N ALA A 559 2.02 -7.26 -29.71
CA ALA A 559 0.66 -6.78 -30.02
C ALA A 559 0.40 -5.39 -29.43
N TRP A 560 1.06 -5.04 -28.32
CA TRP A 560 0.88 -3.76 -27.63
C TRP A 560 2.15 -3.40 -26.86
N ARG A 561 2.46 -2.10 -26.77
CA ARG A 561 3.61 -1.64 -26.00
C ARG A 561 3.45 -0.23 -25.42
N TRP A 562 4.02 -0.02 -24.23
CA TRP A 562 3.99 1.19 -23.43
C TRP A 562 5.30 1.39 -22.65
N ASP A 563 6.41 0.98 -23.25
CA ASP A 563 7.74 0.94 -22.67
C ASP A 563 8.54 2.24 -22.89
N ALA A 564 8.15 3.08 -23.85
CA ALA A 564 8.75 4.41 -24.08
C ALA A 564 8.07 5.55 -23.28
N VAL A 565 7.23 5.22 -22.30
CA VAL A 565 6.41 6.20 -21.55
C VAL A 565 7.23 7.02 -20.55
N ASP A 566 6.76 8.25 -20.29
CA ASP A 566 7.25 9.08 -19.20
C ASP A 566 6.90 8.50 -17.80
N PRO A 567 7.60 8.93 -16.75
CA PRO A 567 7.41 8.40 -15.40
C PRO A 567 6.02 8.59 -14.79
N PHE A 568 5.23 9.56 -15.27
CA PHE A 568 3.89 9.82 -14.75
C PHE A 568 2.77 9.22 -15.62
N GLY A 569 3.11 8.54 -16.71
CA GLY A 569 2.16 7.81 -17.54
C GLY A 569 1.34 8.68 -18.49
N LEU A 570 1.84 9.85 -18.91
CA LEU A 570 1.15 10.78 -19.80
C LEU A 570 1.10 10.30 -21.26
N GLN A 571 2.15 9.64 -21.74
CA GLN A 571 2.18 9.16 -23.13
C GLN A 571 1.24 7.96 -23.32
N ALA A 572 0.51 7.91 -24.44
CA ALA A 572 -0.36 6.78 -24.79
C ALA A 572 0.43 5.55 -25.24
N PRO A 573 -0.07 4.32 -25.03
CA PRO A 573 0.54 3.12 -25.57
C PRO A 573 0.45 3.06 -27.10
N TYR A 574 1.36 2.31 -27.72
CA TYR A 574 1.27 1.96 -29.12
C TYR A 574 0.51 0.63 -29.27
N GLU A 575 -0.73 0.71 -29.73
CA GLU A 575 -1.68 -0.40 -29.80
C GLU A 575 -1.58 -1.27 -31.08
N ASN A 576 -0.69 -0.96 -32.01
CA ASN A 576 -0.48 -1.77 -33.22
C ASN A 576 0.99 -1.77 -33.70
N PRO A 577 1.95 -2.21 -32.87
CA PRO A 577 3.37 -2.04 -33.15
C PRO A 577 3.90 -2.90 -34.29
N THR A 578 3.26 -4.03 -34.61
CA THR A 578 3.69 -4.94 -35.68
C THR A 578 2.64 -5.10 -36.80
N GLY A 579 1.64 -4.21 -36.88
CA GLY A 579 0.64 -4.24 -37.96
C GLY A 579 -0.39 -5.38 -37.87
N ARG A 580 -0.54 -6.04 -36.71
CA ARG A 580 -1.48 -7.15 -36.51
C ARG A 580 -2.94 -6.73 -36.30
N GLY A 581 -3.17 -5.44 -36.08
CA GLY A 581 -4.46 -4.90 -35.68
C GLY A 581 -4.35 -4.16 -34.35
N ILE A 582 -5.38 -3.38 -34.02
CA ILE A 582 -5.43 -2.61 -32.78
C ILE A 582 -5.67 -3.58 -31.62
N PHE A 583 -4.71 -3.65 -30.70
CA PHE A 583 -4.85 -4.32 -29.42
C PHE A 583 -5.05 -3.27 -28.34
N THR A 584 -6.30 -3.04 -27.92
CA THR A 584 -6.58 -2.15 -26.79
C THR A 584 -6.35 -2.89 -25.48
N TYR A 585 -5.62 -2.23 -24.57
CA TYR A 585 -5.39 -2.67 -23.19
C TYR A 585 -5.24 -1.45 -22.29
N ASN A 586 -6.17 -1.30 -21.34
CA ASN A 586 -6.33 -0.05 -20.59
C ASN A 586 -5.63 -0.05 -19.22
N GLN A 587 -5.12 -1.18 -18.73
CA GLN A 587 -4.36 -1.16 -17.47
C GLN A 587 -3.09 -0.30 -17.60
N ARG A 588 -2.75 0.41 -16.53
CA ARG A 588 -1.59 1.33 -16.45
C ARG A 588 -0.69 0.91 -15.28
N PHE A 589 -0.27 1.83 -14.41
CA PHE A 589 0.40 1.44 -13.17
C PHE A 589 -0.50 0.50 -12.35
N PRO A 590 0.05 -0.31 -11.42
CA PRO A 590 -0.77 -1.21 -10.61
C PRO A 590 -1.99 -0.49 -10.02
N GLY A 591 -3.18 -1.09 -10.16
CA GLY A 591 -4.47 -0.51 -9.74
C GLY A 591 -5.15 0.41 -10.75
N GLN A 592 -4.44 0.88 -11.77
CA GLN A 592 -4.91 1.93 -12.68
C GLN A 592 -5.51 1.39 -13.98
N VAL A 593 -6.63 1.96 -14.42
CA VAL A 593 -7.29 1.71 -15.71
C VAL A 593 -7.51 3.04 -16.43
N PHE A 594 -7.02 3.15 -17.66
CA PHE A 594 -7.15 4.36 -18.47
C PHE A 594 -8.58 4.59 -18.95
N ASP A 595 -9.13 5.75 -18.62
CA ASP A 595 -10.40 6.25 -19.13
C ASP A 595 -10.14 7.22 -20.29
N ARG A 596 -10.36 6.70 -21.50
CA ARG A 596 -10.03 7.38 -22.77
C ARG A 596 -10.80 8.69 -22.96
N GLU A 597 -12.01 8.79 -22.42
CA GLU A 597 -12.89 9.95 -22.56
C GLU A 597 -12.36 11.19 -21.80
N THR A 598 -11.82 11.01 -20.61
CA THR A 598 -11.31 12.09 -19.72
C THR A 598 -9.80 12.20 -19.75
N ASN A 599 -9.10 11.20 -20.31
CA ASN A 599 -7.65 11.06 -20.24
C ASN A 599 -7.13 10.96 -18.79
N THR A 600 -7.95 10.43 -17.89
CA THR A 600 -7.59 10.12 -16.49
C THR A 600 -7.46 8.62 -16.33
N HIS A 601 -6.82 8.18 -15.26
CA HIS A 601 -6.72 6.77 -14.88
C HIS A 601 -7.60 6.55 -13.67
N TYR A 602 -8.66 5.75 -13.82
CA TYR A 602 -9.37 5.20 -12.68
C TYR A 602 -8.38 4.42 -11.81
N ASN A 603 -8.29 4.75 -10.53
CA ASN A 603 -7.41 4.09 -9.57
C ASN A 603 -8.17 3.77 -8.29
N TYR A 604 -9.07 2.79 -8.41
CA TYR A 604 -9.85 2.21 -7.31
C TYR A 604 -10.65 3.23 -6.48
N PHE A 605 -10.06 3.92 -5.50
CA PHE A 605 -10.73 4.91 -4.65
C PHE A 605 -10.58 6.36 -5.12
N ARG A 606 -9.77 6.62 -6.14
CA ARG A 606 -9.56 7.95 -6.74
C ARG A 606 -9.36 7.86 -8.26
N ASP A 607 -9.32 9.00 -8.92
CA ASP A 607 -8.98 9.15 -10.33
C ASP A 607 -7.68 9.95 -10.49
N TYR A 608 -6.71 9.39 -11.20
CA TYR A 608 -5.37 9.96 -11.39
C TYR A 608 -5.26 10.71 -12.72
N ASP A 609 -4.77 11.94 -12.71
CA ASP A 609 -4.49 12.72 -13.92
C ASP A 609 -2.99 12.68 -14.25
N PRO A 610 -2.54 11.92 -15.27
CA PRO A 610 -1.12 11.85 -15.62
C PRO A 610 -0.56 13.19 -16.11
N GLN A 611 -1.41 14.07 -16.68
CA GLN A 611 -0.98 15.39 -17.14
C GLN A 611 -0.54 16.30 -16.00
N THR A 612 -1.15 16.14 -14.83
CA THR A 612 -0.82 16.92 -13.63
C THR A 612 -0.09 16.12 -12.55
N GLY A 613 0.02 14.79 -12.73
CA GLY A 613 0.86 13.89 -11.94
C GLY A 613 0.31 13.69 -10.53
N ARG A 614 -1.02 13.74 -10.41
CA ARG A 614 -1.73 13.81 -9.13
C ARG A 614 -3.15 13.28 -9.24
N TYR A 615 -3.78 13.02 -8.11
CA TYR A 615 -5.21 12.69 -8.04
C TYR A 615 -6.09 13.92 -8.20
N VAL A 616 -7.31 13.72 -8.70
CA VAL A 616 -8.31 14.79 -8.87
C VAL A 616 -9.25 14.92 -7.66
N GLU A 617 -9.22 13.94 -6.75
CA GLU A 617 -9.84 13.97 -5.42
C GLU A 617 -8.80 14.00 -4.31
N SER A 618 -9.17 14.59 -3.18
CA SER A 618 -8.39 14.48 -1.95
C SER A 618 -8.46 13.06 -1.41
N ASP A 619 -7.37 12.58 -0.81
CA ASP A 619 -7.25 11.25 -0.23
C ASP A 619 -8.38 10.96 0.79
N PRO A 620 -9.19 9.91 0.59
CA PRO A 620 -10.21 9.51 1.54
C PRO A 620 -9.67 9.19 2.94
N LEU A 621 -8.40 8.76 3.06
CA LEU A 621 -7.73 8.52 4.34
C LEU A 621 -7.16 9.81 4.97
N GLY A 622 -7.33 10.96 4.32
CA GLY A 622 -6.81 12.24 4.78
C GLY A 622 -5.28 12.23 4.82
N LEU A 623 -4.69 12.67 5.93
CA LEU A 623 -3.23 12.80 6.04
C LEU A 623 -2.48 11.47 6.22
N ILE A 624 -3.17 10.34 6.37
CA ILE A 624 -2.54 9.01 6.40
C ILE A 624 -1.84 8.73 5.07
N GLY A 625 -2.45 9.07 3.94
CA GLY A 625 -1.86 8.94 2.60
C GLY A 625 -0.72 9.93 2.32
N GLY A 626 -0.53 10.94 3.20
CA GLY A 626 0.50 11.98 3.10
C GLY A 626 -0.03 13.39 3.35
N VAL A 627 0.85 14.34 3.67
CA VAL A 627 0.46 15.76 3.94
C VAL A 627 -0.16 16.46 2.74
N ASN A 628 0.17 16.01 1.53
CA ASN A 628 -0.49 16.44 0.32
C ASN A 628 -1.46 15.36 -0.14
N THR A 629 -2.73 15.59 0.19
CA THR A 629 -3.80 14.61 -0.03
C THR A 629 -4.12 14.35 -1.51
N TYR A 630 -3.49 15.07 -2.45
CA TYR A 630 -3.67 14.86 -3.88
C TYR A 630 -2.42 14.24 -4.54
N ALA A 631 -1.30 14.15 -3.84
CA ALA A 631 -0.05 13.70 -4.44
C ALA A 631 -0.12 12.23 -4.86
N TYR A 632 0.45 11.90 -6.02
CA TYR A 632 0.70 10.52 -6.41
C TYR A 632 2.10 10.11 -5.92
N VAL A 633 2.16 9.12 -5.03
CA VAL A 633 3.40 8.45 -4.57
C VAL A 633 4.57 9.37 -4.22
N GLY A 634 4.27 10.50 -3.56
CA GLY A 634 5.29 11.48 -3.16
C GLY A 634 6.08 12.10 -4.32
N ALA A 635 5.53 12.10 -5.54
CA ALA A 635 6.21 12.49 -6.79
C ALA A 635 7.44 11.62 -7.13
N ASN A 636 7.46 10.36 -6.68
CA ASN A 636 8.47 9.36 -7.03
C ASN A 636 7.82 8.11 -7.68
N PRO A 637 7.27 8.24 -8.91
CA PRO A 637 6.53 7.17 -9.56
C PRO A 637 7.40 6.03 -10.11
N LEU A 638 8.73 6.14 -9.99
CA LEU A 638 9.67 5.07 -10.36
C LEU A 638 10.00 4.13 -9.19
N SER A 639 9.74 4.54 -7.96
CA SER A 639 10.10 3.74 -6.78
C SER A 639 8.87 3.18 -6.06
N ALA A 640 7.68 3.71 -6.35
CA ALA A 640 6.48 3.41 -5.60
C ALA A 640 5.23 3.41 -6.49
N ILE A 641 4.21 2.72 -6.00
CA ILE A 641 2.90 2.53 -6.63
C ILE A 641 1.80 2.87 -5.62
N ASP A 642 0.58 3.09 -6.08
CA ASP A 642 -0.59 3.23 -5.22
C ASP A 642 -1.75 2.41 -5.80
N PRO A 643 -1.78 1.09 -5.54
CA PRO A 643 -2.70 0.17 -6.21
C PRO A 643 -4.18 0.39 -5.90
N LEU A 644 -4.47 1.15 -4.84
CA LEU A 644 -5.82 1.41 -4.37
C LEU A 644 -6.21 2.88 -4.52
N GLY A 645 -5.27 3.75 -4.92
CA GLY A 645 -5.51 5.18 -4.85
C GLY A 645 -5.75 5.67 -3.42
N LEU A 646 -5.06 5.13 -2.41
CA LEU A 646 -5.23 5.51 -0.99
C LEU A 646 -3.89 5.69 -0.26
N GLN A 647 -2.89 4.87 -0.56
CA GLN A 647 -1.62 4.92 0.14
C GLN A 647 -0.51 4.39 -0.75
N VAL A 648 0.64 5.04 -0.63
CA VAL A 648 1.88 4.64 -1.29
C VAL A 648 2.30 3.25 -0.82
N ALA A 649 2.55 2.36 -1.77
CA ALA A 649 3.21 1.08 -1.58
C ALA A 649 4.55 1.08 -2.32
N ILE A 650 5.61 0.66 -1.63
CA ILE A 650 6.91 0.44 -2.25
C ILE A 650 6.98 -1.06 -2.57
N PRO A 651 7.29 -1.47 -3.81
CA PRO A 651 7.51 -2.88 -4.12
C PRO A 651 8.78 -3.32 -3.37
N LEU A 652 8.61 -3.94 -2.20
CA LEU A 652 9.75 -4.39 -1.40
C LEU A 652 10.41 -5.60 -2.06
N ALA A 653 11.73 -5.54 -2.17
CA ALA A 653 12.51 -6.76 -1.98
C ALA A 653 12.40 -7.12 -0.48
N PRO A 654 11.93 -8.31 -0.12
CA PRO A 654 11.89 -8.74 1.27
C PRO A 654 13.32 -8.65 1.84
N PRO A 655 13.48 -8.22 3.11
CA PRO A 655 14.80 -8.15 3.71
C PRO A 655 15.46 -9.53 3.67
N ILE A 656 16.74 -9.58 3.27
CA ILE A 656 17.57 -10.76 3.43
C ILE A 656 17.55 -11.11 4.92
N ALA A 657 16.83 -12.17 5.29
CA ALA A 657 16.82 -12.65 6.66
C ALA A 657 18.28 -12.94 7.06
N ALA A 658 18.77 -12.25 8.09
CA ALA A 658 20.05 -12.58 8.68
C ALA A 658 20.07 -14.07 9.06
N PRO A 659 21.15 -14.82 8.74
CA PRO A 659 21.21 -16.24 9.05
C PRO A 659 21.27 -16.43 10.56
N GLY A 660 20.17 -16.93 11.12
CA GLY A 660 20.16 -17.56 12.44
C GLY A 660 19.31 -16.86 13.48
N GLN A 661 17.99 -17.09 13.44
CA GLN A 661 17.19 -17.38 14.64
C GLN A 661 16.04 -18.33 14.28
N SER A 662 16.29 -19.63 14.38
CA SER A 662 15.21 -20.63 14.41
C SER A 662 14.64 -20.67 15.83
N VAL A 663 13.40 -20.23 16.01
CA VAL A 663 12.59 -20.60 17.17
C VAL A 663 11.80 -21.86 16.78
N PRO A 664 11.98 -23.02 17.44
CA PRO A 664 11.20 -24.21 17.16
C PRO A 664 9.73 -24.02 17.60
N GLY A 665 8.77 -24.33 16.72
CA GLY A 665 7.36 -24.55 17.13
C GLY A 665 6.29 -23.57 16.65
N GLN A 666 6.59 -22.61 15.77
CA GLN A 666 5.57 -21.82 15.07
C GLN A 666 5.43 -22.31 13.61
N PRO A 667 4.21 -22.58 13.10
CA PRO A 667 4.03 -22.82 11.67
C PRO A 667 4.48 -21.57 10.91
N ARG A 668 5.48 -21.72 10.05
CA ARG A 668 5.98 -20.64 9.21
C ARG A 668 4.85 -20.18 8.28
N ARG A 669 4.40 -18.93 8.41
CA ARG A 669 3.71 -18.26 7.30
C ARG A 669 4.73 -18.10 6.20
N ASP A 670 4.51 -18.82 5.10
CA ASP A 670 5.25 -18.64 3.86
C ASP A 670 4.82 -17.31 3.23
N PRO A 671 5.71 -16.31 3.06
CA PRO A 671 5.36 -15.03 2.46
C PRO A 671 4.98 -15.11 0.97
N TYR A 672 5.20 -16.27 0.32
CA TYR A 672 5.13 -16.45 -1.14
C TYR A 672 4.08 -17.47 -1.60
N SER A 673 3.15 -17.83 -0.72
CA SER A 673 1.91 -18.47 -1.17
C SER A 673 0.95 -17.37 -1.65
N PRO A 674 0.20 -17.56 -2.75
CA PRO A 674 -0.87 -16.64 -3.10
C PRO A 674 -1.74 -16.48 -1.86
N LEU A 675 -1.84 -15.25 -1.36
CA LEU A 675 -2.53 -14.97 -0.11
C LEU A 675 -3.94 -15.55 -0.23
N PRO A 676 -4.44 -16.27 0.79
CA PRO A 676 -5.83 -16.69 0.76
C PRO A 676 -6.67 -15.45 0.51
N PRO A 677 -7.74 -15.53 -0.29
CA PRO A 677 -8.64 -14.41 -0.53
C PRO A 677 -9.08 -13.85 0.82
N SER A 678 -8.46 -12.74 1.20
CA SER A 678 -8.97 -11.86 2.22
C SER A 678 -9.81 -10.87 1.44
N PRO A 679 -11.05 -10.57 1.86
CA PRO A 679 -11.66 -9.32 1.39
C PRO A 679 -10.60 -8.22 1.58
N GLY A 680 -10.46 -7.36 0.58
CA GLY A 680 -9.54 -6.22 0.59
C GLY A 680 -9.68 -5.35 1.85
N PRO A 681 -9.01 -4.18 1.92
CA PRO A 681 -9.07 -3.34 3.12
C PRO A 681 -10.53 -3.20 3.59
N SER A 682 -10.76 -3.43 4.88
CA SER A 682 -12.12 -3.45 5.40
C SER A 682 -12.76 -2.10 5.08
N ILE A 683 -13.95 -2.08 4.48
CA ILE A 683 -14.69 -0.84 4.21
C ILE A 683 -14.81 0.01 5.48
N SER A 684 -14.82 -0.62 6.67
CA SER A 684 -14.77 0.08 7.94
C SER A 684 -13.57 1.02 8.09
N ASP A 685 -12.43 0.69 7.49
CA ASP A 685 -11.17 1.43 7.62
C ASP A 685 -11.19 2.75 6.82
N LEU A 686 -11.99 2.83 5.74
CA LEU A 686 -12.27 4.09 5.02
C LEU A 686 -13.03 5.12 5.88
N PHE A 687 -13.69 4.64 6.94
CA PHE A 687 -14.56 5.44 7.79
C PHE A 687 -14.12 5.46 9.25
N LYS A 688 -13.01 4.80 9.60
CA LYS A 688 -12.43 4.92 10.95
C LYS A 688 -11.69 6.25 11.03
N PRO A 689 -11.94 7.05 12.08
CA PRO A 689 -11.09 8.19 12.35
C PRO A 689 -9.69 7.65 12.68
N SER A 690 -8.68 8.21 12.04
CA SER A 690 -7.27 7.88 12.25
C SER A 690 -6.92 7.98 13.75
N PRO A 691 -6.62 6.86 14.45
CA PRO A 691 -5.97 6.91 15.76
C PRO A 691 -4.44 7.01 15.61
N TYR A 692 -3.94 6.80 14.40
CA TYR A 692 -2.54 6.68 14.06
C TYR A 692 -2.24 7.67 12.95
N LEU A 693 -1.33 8.59 13.24
CA LEU A 693 -0.63 9.38 12.22
C LEU A 693 -0.25 8.48 11.03
N PRO A 694 0.07 9.05 9.86
CA PRO A 694 1.20 8.48 9.14
C PRO A 694 2.34 8.38 10.16
N THR A 695 2.64 7.17 10.63
CA THR A 695 4.04 6.82 10.71
C THR A 695 4.52 7.22 9.33
N TRP A 696 5.33 8.28 9.24
CA TRP A 696 5.99 8.59 8.00
C TRP A 696 6.83 7.36 7.77
N ASP A 697 6.23 6.39 7.06
CA ASP A 697 6.79 5.10 6.81
C ASP A 697 7.95 5.41 5.89
N PHE A 698 9.10 5.64 6.52
CA PHE A 698 10.34 5.45 5.82
C PHE A 698 10.29 4.03 5.26
N PRO A 699 10.78 3.82 4.03
CA PRO A 699 10.80 2.51 3.41
C PRO A 699 11.25 1.43 4.41
N ASP A 700 10.59 0.27 4.41
CA ASP A 700 10.65 -0.77 5.46
C ASP A 700 12.06 -1.22 5.90
N TRP A 701 13.11 -0.92 5.11
CA TRP A 701 14.50 -1.12 5.52
C TRP A 701 14.96 -0.20 6.67
N VAL A 702 14.22 0.88 6.96
CA VAL A 702 14.42 1.73 8.15
C VAL A 702 13.78 1.11 9.39
N TYR A 703 12.64 0.41 9.27
CA TYR A 703 11.99 -0.26 10.41
C TYR A 703 12.74 -1.50 10.89
N ALA A 704 13.56 -2.13 10.04
CA ALA A 704 14.44 -3.22 10.43
C ALA A 704 15.53 -2.81 11.46
N ALA A 705 15.83 -1.51 11.59
CA ALA A 705 16.86 -0.99 12.49
C ALA A 705 16.33 -0.31 13.76
N VAL A 706 15.11 0.24 13.75
CA VAL A 706 14.61 1.05 14.87
C VAL A 706 14.04 0.21 16.01
N GLY A 707 13.54 -1.00 15.72
CA GLY A 707 12.81 -1.79 16.71
C GLY A 707 11.53 -1.06 17.17
N LYS A 708 10.51 -1.81 17.58
CA LYS A 708 9.49 -1.20 18.44
C LYS A 708 10.22 -0.65 19.68
N PRO A 709 9.81 0.50 20.26
CA PRO A 709 10.34 0.92 21.55
C PRO A 709 10.12 -0.23 22.54
N LYS A 710 11.18 -0.98 22.80
CA LYS A 710 11.27 -1.80 23.99
C LYS A 710 11.52 -0.80 25.10
N ALA A 711 10.61 -0.76 26.07
CA ALA A 711 10.96 -0.31 27.40
C ALA A 711 12.10 -1.22 27.90
N ASN A 712 13.34 -0.85 27.60
CA ASN A 712 14.51 -1.50 28.15
C ASN A 712 15.13 -0.56 29.17
N SER A 713 14.89 -0.91 30.41
CA SER A 713 15.63 -0.49 31.58
C SER A 713 17.13 -0.72 31.37
N THR A 714 17.86 0.34 31.07
CA THR A 714 19.29 0.39 31.37
C THR A 714 19.53 1.55 32.32
N SER A 715 19.74 1.19 33.58
CA SER A 715 20.14 2.08 34.66
C SER A 715 21.41 2.82 34.29
N ALA A 716 21.29 4.12 34.01
CA ALA A 716 22.42 5.04 34.09
C ALA A 716 22.66 5.34 35.58
N THR A 717 23.83 4.92 36.07
CA THR A 717 24.28 5.14 37.44
C THR A 717 24.49 6.64 37.67
N LEU A 718 23.52 7.31 38.27
CA LEU A 718 23.70 8.64 38.87
C LEU A 718 24.23 8.46 40.29
N THR A 719 25.53 8.63 40.49
CA THR A 719 26.11 8.77 41.83
C THR A 719 25.84 10.19 42.34
N GLN A 720 24.79 10.36 43.14
CA GLN A 720 24.70 11.46 44.09
C GLN A 720 24.20 10.90 45.43
N SER A 721 25.03 11.06 46.45
CA SER A 721 24.88 10.45 47.77
C SER A 721 23.80 11.11 48.61
N CYS A 722 22.97 10.30 49.26
CA CYS A 722 22.16 10.73 50.41
C CYS A 722 22.87 10.43 51.74
N SER A 723 22.70 11.34 52.68
CA SER A 723 23.31 11.32 54.02
C SER A 723 22.73 10.19 54.89
N PRO A 724 23.51 9.53 55.78
CA PRO A 724 23.13 8.25 56.41
C PRO A 724 22.05 8.31 57.51
N ASN A 725 21.49 9.48 57.85
CA ASN A 725 20.85 9.68 59.15
C ASN A 725 19.35 10.00 59.14
N ASN A 726 18.58 9.61 58.11
CA ASN A 726 17.12 9.75 58.17
C ASN A 726 16.36 8.63 57.41
N ASN A 727 16.60 7.38 57.78
CA ASN A 727 15.99 6.21 57.10
C ASN A 727 14.47 6.07 57.31
N GLY A 728 13.84 6.75 58.26
CA GLY A 728 12.38 6.64 58.46
C GLY A 728 11.54 7.08 57.25
N PRO A 729 11.65 8.34 56.79
CA PRO A 729 10.83 8.86 55.68
C PRO A 729 11.17 8.26 54.31
N CYS A 730 12.45 7.97 54.04
CA CYS A 730 12.86 7.34 52.78
C CYS A 730 12.42 5.87 52.68
N ASP A 731 12.43 5.12 53.79
CA ASP A 731 11.98 3.73 53.78
C ASP A 731 10.45 3.63 53.65
N GLU A 732 9.72 4.58 54.23
CA GLU A 732 8.27 4.68 54.09
C GLU A 732 7.84 4.98 52.64
N ILE A 733 8.49 5.95 51.97
CA ILE A 733 8.17 6.28 50.58
C ILE A 733 8.59 5.16 49.61
N ARG A 734 9.72 4.48 49.85
CA ARG A 734 10.14 3.29 49.07
C ARG A 734 9.18 2.13 49.26
N LYS A 735 8.69 1.90 50.48
CA LYS A 735 7.64 0.90 50.74
C LYS A 735 6.36 1.22 49.99
N LYS A 736 5.92 2.49 50.00
CA LYS A 736 4.75 2.95 49.26
C LYS A 736 4.88 2.76 47.74
N ILE A 737 6.07 3.02 47.17
CA ILE A 737 6.36 2.77 45.75
C ILE A 737 6.24 1.27 45.44
N ARG A 738 6.88 0.39 46.23
CA ARG A 738 6.80 -1.06 46.04
C ARG A 738 5.36 -1.59 46.12
N ASP A 739 4.58 -1.12 47.08
CA ASP A 739 3.17 -1.51 47.23
C ASP A 739 2.32 -1.08 46.03
N LEU A 740 2.58 0.12 45.48
CA LEU A 740 1.88 0.61 44.28
C LEU A 740 2.28 -0.17 43.03
N GLU A 741 3.57 -0.49 42.87
CA GLU A 741 4.07 -1.33 41.75
C GLU A 741 3.49 -2.74 41.81
N GLN A 742 3.42 -3.37 42.99
CA GLN A 742 2.80 -4.69 43.15
C GLN A 742 1.29 -4.67 42.84
N LYS A 743 0.57 -3.64 43.29
CA LYS A 743 -0.85 -3.47 42.99
C LYS A 743 -1.10 -3.24 41.50
N LEU A 744 -0.26 -2.43 40.86
CA LEU A 744 -0.32 -2.16 39.43
C LEU A 744 -0.07 -3.45 38.62
N ALA A 745 1.02 -4.16 38.91
CA ALA A 745 1.36 -5.42 38.24
C ALA A 745 0.27 -6.50 38.44
N SER A 746 -0.32 -6.59 39.63
CA SER A 746 -1.45 -7.48 39.89
C SER A 746 -2.68 -7.13 39.06
N LYS A 747 -2.96 -5.83 38.86
CA LYS A 747 -4.11 -5.37 38.07
C LYS A 747 -3.88 -5.52 36.57
N GLU A 748 -2.67 -5.26 36.09
CA GLU A 748 -2.27 -5.48 34.70
C GLU A 748 -2.27 -6.99 34.36
N ARG A 749 -1.84 -7.86 35.27
CA ARG A 749 -1.98 -9.33 35.11
C ARG A 749 -3.45 -9.75 35.04
N GLN A 750 -4.32 -9.19 35.89
CA GLN A 750 -5.76 -9.46 35.82
C GLN A 750 -6.38 -9.03 34.48
N MET A 751 -5.89 -7.96 33.85
CA MET A 751 -6.31 -7.53 32.51
C MET A 751 -5.71 -8.37 31.37
N SER A 752 -4.60 -9.08 31.60
CA SER A 752 -3.99 -9.96 30.60
C SER A 752 -4.70 -11.32 30.45
N GLU A 753 -5.62 -11.65 31.37
CA GLU A 753 -6.52 -12.81 31.26
C GLU A 753 -7.61 -12.55 30.22
N ASN A 754 -8.19 -13.61 29.63
CA ASN A 754 -9.17 -13.52 28.53
C ASN A 754 -10.31 -12.54 28.85
N ARG A 755 -10.53 -11.56 27.95
CA ARG A 755 -11.56 -10.52 28.07
C ARG A 755 -12.98 -11.09 28.28
N TYR A 756 -13.23 -12.30 27.77
CA TYR A 756 -14.49 -13.02 27.95
C TYR A 756 -14.70 -13.52 29.39
N ASP A 757 -13.65 -13.90 30.10
CA ASP A 757 -13.72 -14.40 31.50
C ASP A 757 -13.91 -13.27 32.51
N LEU A 758 -13.38 -12.08 32.24
CA LEU A 758 -13.64 -10.88 33.06
C LEU A 758 -15.10 -10.42 32.92
N PHE A 759 -15.69 -10.57 31.74
CA PHE A 759 -17.11 -10.30 31.49
C PHE A 759 -18.01 -11.29 32.24
N ASN A 760 -17.76 -12.60 32.11
CA ASN A 760 -18.55 -13.63 32.82
C ASN A 760 -18.46 -13.47 34.34
N ARG A 761 -17.27 -13.22 34.90
CA ARG A 761 -17.10 -13.00 36.34
C ARG A 761 -17.91 -11.81 36.86
N ALA A 762 -17.90 -10.69 36.13
CA ALA A 762 -18.67 -9.50 36.51
C ALA A 762 -20.19 -9.72 36.38
N TYR A 763 -20.63 -10.44 35.34
CA TYR A 763 -22.03 -10.81 35.15
C TYR A 763 -22.53 -11.76 36.25
N ASP A 764 -21.73 -12.76 36.62
CA ASP A 764 -22.05 -13.74 37.67
C ASP A 764 -22.15 -13.10 39.07
N THR A 765 -21.41 -12.01 39.33
CA THR A 765 -21.47 -11.31 40.62
C THR A 765 -22.62 -10.32 40.73
N ASN A 766 -23.16 -9.79 39.63
CA ASN A 766 -24.27 -8.84 39.65
C ASN A 766 -25.12 -8.88 38.37
N PRO A 767 -25.99 -9.90 38.21
CA PRO A 767 -26.82 -10.04 37.01
C PRO A 767 -27.77 -8.83 36.87
N GLY A 768 -27.55 -8.00 35.83
CA GLY A 768 -28.42 -6.87 35.48
C GLY A 768 -28.14 -5.54 36.20
N GLY A 769 -27.02 -5.40 36.92
CA GLY A 769 -26.61 -4.14 37.56
C GLY A 769 -25.67 -3.26 36.72
N ASP A 770 -25.38 -2.06 37.23
CA ASP A 770 -24.47 -1.08 36.61
C ASP A 770 -23.07 -1.66 36.33
N LEU A 771 -22.75 -1.84 35.05
CA LEU A 771 -21.47 -2.37 34.55
C LEU A 771 -20.33 -1.33 34.57
N ALA A 772 -20.58 -0.10 35.07
CA ALA A 772 -19.54 0.91 35.27
C ALA A 772 -18.73 0.71 36.58
N GLY A 773 -19.08 -0.29 37.40
CA GLY A 773 -18.51 -0.53 38.73
C GLY A 773 -17.28 -1.47 38.82
N LYS A 774 -16.82 -1.68 40.07
CA LYS A 774 -15.66 -2.51 40.43
C LYS A 774 -15.82 -3.96 39.93
N GLY A 775 -14.87 -4.43 39.11
CA GLY A 775 -14.85 -5.80 38.57
C GLY A 775 -15.03 -5.90 37.06
N THR A 776 -15.41 -4.81 36.38
CA THR A 776 -15.49 -4.74 34.91
C THR A 776 -14.17 -4.28 34.27
N TRP A 777 -13.99 -4.51 32.97
CA TRP A 777 -12.81 -4.05 32.23
C TRP A 777 -12.56 -2.54 32.41
N VAL A 778 -13.61 -1.73 32.34
CA VAL A 778 -13.55 -0.27 32.53
C VAL A 778 -13.19 0.09 33.98
N GLY A 779 -13.76 -0.61 34.97
CA GLY A 779 -13.41 -0.42 36.38
C GLY A 779 -11.96 -0.83 36.70
N HIS A 780 -11.42 -1.86 36.06
CA HIS A 780 -10.01 -2.25 36.16
C HIS A 780 -9.09 -1.22 35.50
N LEU A 781 -9.47 -0.69 34.33
CA LEU A 781 -8.72 0.36 33.63
C LEU A 781 -8.63 1.65 34.47
N ALA A 782 -9.75 2.10 35.06
CA ALA A 782 -9.77 3.26 35.95
C ALA A 782 -8.90 3.06 37.21
N GLN A 783 -8.86 1.84 37.76
CA GLN A 783 -7.99 1.50 38.89
C GLN A 783 -6.50 1.48 38.51
N ILE A 784 -6.17 0.96 37.32
CA ILE A 784 -4.81 0.99 36.78
C ILE A 784 -4.34 2.44 36.63
N GLU A 785 -5.19 3.30 36.06
CA GLU A 785 -4.84 4.70 35.87
C GLU A 785 -4.65 5.45 37.21
N GLY A 786 -5.53 5.20 38.19
CA GLY A 786 -5.36 5.73 39.54
C GLY A 786 -4.08 5.25 40.23
N LEU A 787 -3.67 4.00 40.01
CA LEU A 787 -2.41 3.43 40.52
C LEU A 787 -1.18 4.04 39.83
N ARG A 788 -1.23 4.26 38.51
CA ARG A 788 -0.15 4.93 37.74
C ARG A 788 0.07 6.36 38.20
N VAL A 789 -1.01 7.15 38.32
CA VAL A 789 -0.95 8.51 38.86
C VAL A 789 -0.41 8.52 40.30
N GLY A 790 -0.84 7.57 41.13
CA GLY A 790 -0.34 7.40 42.49
C GLY A 790 1.16 7.06 42.55
N LEU A 791 1.63 6.19 41.66
CA LEU A 791 3.03 5.78 41.55
C LEU A 791 3.92 6.93 41.09
N GLU A 792 3.49 7.70 40.08
CA GLU A 792 4.22 8.88 39.61
C GLU A 792 4.31 9.97 40.68
N ARG A 793 3.23 10.22 41.44
CA ARG A 793 3.28 11.13 42.59
C ARG A 793 4.25 10.66 43.67
N ALA A 794 4.26 9.35 43.98
CA ALA A 794 5.17 8.79 44.97
C ALA A 794 6.64 8.84 44.51
N ARG A 795 6.91 8.62 43.22
CA ARG A 795 8.25 8.76 42.62
C ARG A 795 8.70 10.22 42.60
N ALA A 796 7.83 11.16 42.23
CA ALA A 796 8.13 12.59 42.29
C ALA A 796 8.44 13.04 43.73
N GLN A 797 7.67 12.57 44.71
CA GLN A 797 7.92 12.82 46.14
C GLN A 797 9.27 12.25 46.58
N ALA A 798 9.61 11.01 46.18
CA ALA A 798 10.89 10.41 46.53
C ALA A 798 12.09 11.12 45.86
N ARG A 799 11.96 11.63 44.62
CA ARG A 799 12.98 12.48 43.96
C ARG A 799 13.18 13.79 44.72
N ALA A 800 12.09 14.44 45.13
CA ALA A 800 12.14 15.68 45.90
C ALA A 800 12.79 15.50 47.29
N MET A 801 12.68 14.30 47.86
CA MET A 801 13.31 13.92 49.13
C MET A 801 14.74 13.37 48.98
N GLY A 802 15.25 13.19 47.75
CA GLY A 802 16.53 12.53 47.48
C GLY A 802 16.54 11.02 47.76
N CYS A 803 15.39 10.38 47.95
CA CYS A 803 15.31 8.99 48.37
C CYS A 803 15.42 7.95 47.23
N LEU A 804 15.43 8.41 45.97
CA LEU A 804 15.36 7.59 44.75
C LEU A 804 16.71 7.38 44.07
#